data_AF-A0A916JBI3-F1
#
_entry.id   AF-A0A916JBI3-F1
#
_cell.length_a   1.000
_cell.length_b   1.000
_cell.length_c   1.000
_cell.angle_alpha   90.00
_cell.angle_beta   90.00
_cell.angle_gamma   90.00
#
_symmetry.space_group_name_H-M   'P 1'
#
loop_
_entity.id
_entity.type
_entity.pdbx_description
1 polymer ?
#
loop_
_entity_poly.entity_id
_entity_poly.type
_entity_poly.pdbx_seq_one_letter_code
_entity_poly.pdbx_strand_id
1 'polypeptide(L)'
;MNRITTLLSVSVLVLFSYSCSQKRYPDALTPEEALKSFDLNPDFNIEIFAAEPFIMDPVDLVFDEQGKIYVVEMPDYPYKPEPGKGKGKIKVLEDTDGDGRIDKATIFADSVTEATSMLPWKGGLLVTAAPNIWYMKDTNGDSKADVKEVLFTGFFENNSEAQITNLRFGVDNWIYASNHGQDGSVTFSKKPGGEPMNMKSADFRFRLDRNQFEQESGPGQFGHTFDDFGHRFVTENSLHMQQMIMPWRYLHRHEYLPSTRAVKDITDKEVIMFQTTPAPYWRAERTKRRNEQYQEQKLDRVEYAEDHFTGASGSTFYGGQTFPDKYYGNVFTGDVSGSLVHRDVLTALADSPTFRARRDSITEKDKEFLSSTDTWFRPAGFTVGPDGALYVIDFYRQHIETPVSIPDDLKADMDFMKGSDKGRIYRITPKNPKSTDKTVPNLAKMSAAELVSVLSHPGQWWRLQAQRLILEKQDKSIIPAVKTLFSESTDPRVRLHAFFVLEGLSALDAGLVAKAVDDKDAGVREYGLMFAEKYPQLLPAIVARTADSSARVAFQAALSVGNFPAKQSAPVLAKVVEQHYKDHWFRMAVLSSNAGTSPDLLKSLAAGNSFFSKSDAEKTDFIQDFAYVTGARNKDTEITALLSVVTKPGGSDTETWTSAVLSGIADGRNSRKEKTALGAESKKMLTAMKTTASAESKAVLEDILKP
;
A
#
# COMPACT_ATOMS: atom_id res chain seq x y z
N MET A 1 -37.77 -54.26 69.61
CA MET A 1 -38.84 -53.22 69.59
C MET A 1 -38.16 -51.86 69.71
N ASN A 2 -37.75 -51.25 68.60
CA ASN A 2 -37.17 -49.90 68.60
C ASN A 2 -38.20 -48.93 68.03
N ARG A 3 -38.69 -48.03 68.88
CA ARG A 3 -39.55 -46.91 68.47
C ARG A 3 -38.74 -45.63 68.41
N ILE A 4 -38.93 -44.98 67.27
CA ILE A 4 -38.41 -43.71 66.78
C ILE A 4 -38.90 -42.56 67.67
N THR A 5 -38.05 -41.57 67.93
CA THR A 5 -38.47 -40.24 68.39
C THR A 5 -37.64 -39.19 67.66
N THR A 6 -38.35 -38.34 66.92
CA THR A 6 -37.85 -37.36 65.95
C THR A 6 -37.43 -36.07 66.66
N LEU A 7 -36.19 -35.60 66.47
CA LEU A 7 -35.76 -34.24 66.82
C LEU A 7 -35.86 -33.34 65.58
N LEU A 8 -36.67 -32.27 65.66
CA LEU A 8 -36.65 -31.16 64.72
C LEU A 8 -35.47 -30.24 65.05
N SER A 9 -34.55 -30.06 64.11
CA SER A 9 -33.47 -29.08 64.18
C SER A 9 -33.73 -27.99 63.13
N VAL A 10 -33.98 -26.76 63.58
CA VAL A 10 -34.12 -25.57 62.72
C VAL A 10 -32.71 -25.20 62.23
N SER A 11 -32.46 -25.38 60.93
CA SER A 11 -31.23 -24.90 60.27
C SER A 11 -31.52 -23.56 59.59
N VAL A 12 -30.90 -22.50 60.10
CA VAL A 12 -30.88 -21.17 59.46
C VAL A 12 -29.88 -21.24 58.31
N LEU A 13 -30.38 -21.21 57.08
CA LEU A 13 -29.57 -21.07 55.86
C LEU A 13 -29.18 -19.59 55.70
N VAL A 14 -27.92 -19.26 55.98
CA VAL A 14 -27.32 -17.99 55.58
C VAL A 14 -26.86 -18.13 54.12
N LEU A 15 -27.67 -17.62 53.19
CA LEU A 15 -27.29 -17.46 51.79
C LEU A 15 -26.25 -16.32 51.69
N PHE A 16 -24.97 -16.68 51.63
CA PHE A 16 -23.94 -15.77 51.14
C PHE A 16 -24.10 -15.65 49.62
N SER A 17 -24.75 -14.58 49.17
CA SER A 17 -24.69 -14.12 47.79
C SER A 17 -23.30 -13.58 47.51
N TYR A 18 -22.37 -14.47 47.11
CA TYR A 18 -21.18 -14.06 46.36
C TYR A 18 -21.65 -13.50 45.02
N SER A 19 -21.85 -12.18 44.96
CA SER A 19 -21.90 -11.46 43.69
C SER A 19 -20.47 -11.42 43.14
N CYS A 20 -20.01 -12.53 42.56
CA CYS A 20 -18.90 -12.47 41.62
C CYS A 20 -19.43 -11.70 40.40
N SER A 21 -19.25 -10.39 40.36
CA SER A 21 -19.38 -9.66 39.10
C SER A 21 -18.35 -10.27 38.15
N GLN A 22 -18.80 -11.02 37.16
CA GLN A 22 -17.92 -11.57 36.12
C GLN A 22 -17.18 -10.39 35.48
N LYS A 23 -15.84 -10.36 35.58
CA LYS A 23 -15.03 -9.33 34.94
C LYS A 23 -15.34 -9.33 33.45
N ARG A 24 -15.69 -8.17 32.89
CA ARG A 24 -16.07 -8.01 31.47
C ARG A 24 -14.89 -8.25 30.51
N TYR A 25 -13.67 -7.94 30.96
CA TYR A 25 -12.45 -8.08 30.18
C TYR A 25 -11.41 -8.89 30.96
N PRO A 26 -10.71 -9.86 30.33
CA PRO A 26 -9.66 -10.64 30.97
C PRO A 26 -8.43 -9.77 31.28
N ASP A 27 -7.66 -10.19 32.27
CA ASP A 27 -6.35 -9.59 32.58
C ASP A 27 -5.27 -10.12 31.62
N ALA A 28 -4.15 -9.39 31.53
CA ALA A 28 -3.01 -9.77 30.68
C ALA A 28 -2.43 -11.14 31.06
N LEU A 29 -1.99 -11.90 30.06
CA LEU A 29 -1.19 -13.10 30.22
C LEU A 29 0.29 -12.73 30.37
N THR A 30 1.09 -13.62 30.98
CA THR A 30 2.56 -13.56 30.85
C THR A 30 2.99 -13.87 29.41
N PRO A 31 4.21 -13.47 28.97
CA PRO A 31 4.71 -13.83 27.64
C PRO A 31 4.64 -15.33 27.34
N GLU A 32 5.01 -16.19 28.31
CA GLU A 32 4.99 -17.64 28.16
C GLU A 32 3.58 -18.23 28.12
N GLU A 33 2.61 -17.60 28.77
CA GLU A 33 1.20 -17.99 28.70
C GLU A 33 0.58 -17.57 27.36
N ALA A 34 0.90 -16.39 26.85
CA ALA A 34 0.43 -15.94 25.54
C ALA A 34 0.99 -16.79 24.40
N LEU A 35 2.24 -17.27 24.48
CA LEU A 35 2.74 -18.24 23.49
C LEU A 35 1.86 -19.50 23.38
N LYS A 36 1.21 -19.92 24.47
CA LYS A 36 0.32 -21.09 24.50
C LYS A 36 -1.07 -20.80 23.96
N SER A 37 -1.45 -19.52 23.80
CA SER A 37 -2.76 -19.12 23.28
C SER A 37 -2.80 -19.09 21.75
N PHE A 38 -1.65 -19.22 21.09
CA PHE A 38 -1.50 -19.20 19.64
C PHE A 38 -1.86 -20.52 18.96
N ASP A 39 -2.71 -20.43 17.94
CA ASP A 39 -2.88 -21.43 16.89
C ASP A 39 -2.15 -20.96 15.64
N LEU A 40 -1.00 -21.58 15.35
CA LEU A 40 -0.08 -21.22 14.26
C LEU A 40 -0.13 -22.28 13.16
N ASN A 41 0.10 -21.85 11.91
CA ASN A 41 0.34 -22.75 10.80
C ASN A 41 1.39 -23.83 11.17
N PRO A 42 1.07 -25.13 10.98
CA PRO A 42 1.89 -26.23 11.50
C PRO A 42 3.30 -26.31 10.92
N ASP A 43 3.59 -25.63 9.81
CA ASP A 43 4.92 -25.58 9.20
C ASP A 43 5.93 -24.73 9.99
N PHE A 44 5.48 -24.01 11.03
CA PHE A 44 6.28 -23.02 11.74
C PHE A 44 6.39 -23.26 13.25
N ASN A 45 7.41 -22.64 13.83
CA ASN A 45 7.59 -22.39 15.25
C ASN A 45 7.43 -20.89 15.50
N ILE A 46 6.99 -20.54 16.70
CA ILE A 46 6.94 -19.16 17.20
C ILE A 46 7.64 -19.11 18.56
N GLU A 47 8.46 -18.08 18.76
CA GLU A 47 9.18 -17.83 20.00
C GLU A 47 9.12 -16.35 20.38
N ILE A 48 9.25 -16.06 21.68
CA ILE A 48 9.42 -14.69 22.16
C ILE A 48 10.81 -14.23 21.71
N PHE A 49 10.86 -13.13 20.97
CA PHE A 49 12.09 -12.44 20.61
C PHE A 49 12.39 -11.31 21.60
N ALA A 50 11.39 -10.47 21.90
CA ALA A 50 11.46 -9.44 22.92
C ALA A 50 10.13 -9.32 23.66
N ALA A 51 10.18 -9.00 24.94
CA ALA A 51 9.01 -8.76 25.78
C ALA A 51 9.34 -7.72 26.88
N GLU A 52 8.39 -7.45 27.74
CA GLU A 52 8.57 -6.61 28.91
C GLU A 52 9.67 -7.17 29.83
N PRO A 53 10.50 -6.34 30.47
CA PRO A 53 10.46 -4.86 30.49
C PRO A 53 11.28 -4.20 29.36
N PHE A 54 11.84 -4.97 28.43
CA PHE A 54 12.75 -4.44 27.40
C PHE A 54 12.02 -3.62 26.33
N ILE A 55 10.78 -3.99 26.04
CA ILE A 55 9.92 -3.30 25.08
C ILE A 55 8.51 -3.06 25.64
N MET A 56 7.88 -1.96 25.21
CA MET A 56 6.47 -1.64 25.46
C MET A 56 5.88 -0.85 24.29
N ASP A 57 4.58 -1.04 24.01
CA ASP A 57 3.81 -0.40 22.93
C ASP A 57 4.57 -0.32 21.58
N PRO A 58 5.16 -1.43 21.07
CA PRO A 58 5.97 -1.38 19.87
C PRO A 58 5.12 -1.22 18.60
N VAL A 59 5.59 -0.44 17.63
CA VAL A 59 4.85 -0.16 16.37
C VAL A 59 5.64 -0.39 15.08
N ASP A 60 6.97 -0.31 15.12
CA ASP A 60 7.84 -0.62 13.98
C ASP A 60 9.18 -1.19 14.46
N LEU A 61 9.76 -2.09 13.68
CA LEU A 61 11.05 -2.73 13.94
C LEU A 61 11.89 -2.69 12.66
N VAL A 62 13.17 -2.37 12.76
CA VAL A 62 14.10 -2.45 11.62
C VAL A 62 15.44 -3.05 12.03
N PHE A 63 16.05 -3.78 11.10
CA PHE A 63 17.45 -4.21 11.18
C PHE A 63 18.30 -3.32 10.28
N ASP A 64 19.36 -2.73 10.83
CA ASP A 64 20.35 -2.02 10.03
C ASP A 64 21.35 -2.95 9.35
N GLU A 65 22.23 -2.39 8.54
CA GLU A 65 23.21 -3.14 7.75
C GLU A 65 24.29 -3.87 8.57
N GLN A 66 24.30 -3.70 9.90
CA GLN A 66 25.15 -4.38 10.88
C GLN A 66 24.37 -5.37 11.75
N GLY A 67 23.06 -5.53 11.48
CA GLY A 67 22.18 -6.39 12.26
C GLY A 67 21.71 -5.77 13.57
N LYS A 68 21.99 -4.48 13.81
CA LYS A 68 21.45 -3.79 14.98
C LYS A 68 19.95 -3.63 14.82
N ILE A 69 19.22 -3.91 15.90
CA ILE A 69 17.77 -3.92 15.93
C ILE A 69 17.30 -2.61 16.56
N TYR A 70 16.44 -1.89 15.87
CA TYR A 70 15.79 -0.69 16.38
C TYR A 70 14.29 -0.91 16.45
N VAL A 71 13.66 -0.45 17.53
CA VAL A 71 12.20 -0.52 17.70
C VAL A 71 11.64 0.83 18.14
N VAL A 72 10.51 1.22 17.55
CA VAL A 72 9.71 2.37 18.00
C VAL A 72 8.72 1.92 19.07
N GLU A 73 8.70 2.63 20.20
CA GLU A 73 7.65 2.55 21.22
C GLU A 73 6.72 3.77 21.09
N MET A 74 5.40 3.54 21.05
CA MET A 74 4.38 4.59 20.95
C MET A 74 3.41 4.59 22.17
N PRO A 75 3.91 4.86 23.40
CA PRO A 75 3.09 4.90 24.60
C PRO A 75 2.13 6.10 24.67
N ASP A 76 2.26 7.05 23.76
CA ASP A 76 1.35 8.20 23.66
C ASP A 76 -0.04 7.77 23.18
N TYR A 77 -0.16 6.71 22.37
CA TYR A 77 -1.45 6.25 21.87
C TYR A 77 -2.40 5.81 23.01
N PRO A 78 -3.72 6.10 22.96
CA PRO A 78 -4.45 6.81 21.90
C PRO A 78 -4.55 8.33 22.10
N TYR A 79 -3.84 8.91 23.08
CA TYR A 79 -3.97 10.31 23.45
C TYR A 79 -2.81 11.14 22.90
N LYS A 80 -3.11 12.08 22.01
CA LYS A 80 -2.10 13.03 21.53
C LYS A 80 -1.44 13.74 22.73
N PRO A 81 -0.11 13.69 22.87
CA PRO A 81 0.58 14.33 23.98
C PRO A 81 0.58 15.85 23.78
N GLU A 82 0.71 16.59 24.89
CA GLU A 82 0.93 18.04 24.83
C GLU A 82 2.19 18.37 24.00
N PRO A 83 2.24 19.51 23.29
CA PRO A 83 3.41 19.89 22.50
C PRO A 83 4.71 19.83 23.30
N GLY A 84 5.70 19.08 22.78
CA GLY A 84 6.99 18.88 23.44
C GLY A 84 6.97 17.91 24.64
N LYS A 85 5.87 17.19 24.87
CA LYS A 85 5.70 16.19 25.95
C LYS A 85 5.52 14.77 25.44
N GLY A 86 5.90 14.48 24.19
CA GLY A 86 5.88 13.12 23.64
C GLY A 86 6.66 12.14 24.51
N LYS A 87 6.11 10.93 24.68
CA LYS A 87 6.69 9.85 25.49
C LYS A 87 7.30 8.76 24.65
N GLY A 88 7.09 8.79 23.33
CA GLY A 88 7.69 7.83 22.40
C GLY A 88 9.20 7.75 22.48
N LYS A 89 9.69 6.54 22.23
CA LYS A 89 11.11 6.19 22.31
C LYS A 89 11.50 5.36 21.10
N ILE A 90 12.76 5.46 20.73
CA ILE A 90 13.43 4.50 19.86
C ILE A 90 14.45 3.77 20.71
N LYS A 91 14.41 2.45 20.71
CA LYS A 91 15.34 1.60 21.46
C LYS A 91 16.19 0.76 20.51
N VAL A 92 17.46 0.58 20.87
CA VAL A 92 18.31 -0.50 20.37
C VAL A 92 18.08 -1.73 21.22
N LEU A 93 17.77 -2.86 20.60
CA LEU A 93 17.63 -4.15 21.28
C LEU A 93 18.86 -5.01 21.03
N GLU A 94 19.34 -5.67 22.07
CA GLU A 94 20.51 -6.54 22.04
C GLU A 94 20.16 -7.90 22.70
N ASP A 95 20.58 -8.97 22.05
CA ASP A 95 20.68 -10.33 22.60
C ASP A 95 22.16 -10.52 22.95
N THR A 96 22.50 -10.42 24.24
CA THR A 96 23.90 -10.41 24.68
C THR A 96 24.50 -11.79 24.90
N ASP A 97 23.68 -12.85 25.00
CA ASP A 97 24.12 -14.22 25.19
C ASP A 97 23.94 -15.13 23.95
N GLY A 98 23.24 -14.64 22.93
CA GLY A 98 23.06 -15.29 21.64
C GLY A 98 22.00 -16.39 21.65
N ASP A 99 21.11 -16.42 22.63
CA ASP A 99 20.04 -17.43 22.73
C ASP A 99 18.83 -17.14 21.81
N GLY A 100 18.82 -15.99 21.15
CA GLY A 100 17.75 -15.51 20.28
C GLY A 100 16.69 -14.66 20.98
N ARG A 101 16.89 -14.29 22.26
CA ARG A 101 16.01 -13.44 23.05
C ARG A 101 16.73 -12.17 23.47
N ILE A 102 16.01 -11.06 23.38
CA ILE A 102 16.51 -9.77 23.83
C ILE A 102 16.58 -9.74 25.36
N ASP A 103 17.76 -9.43 25.87
CA ASP A 103 18.08 -9.32 27.30
C ASP A 103 18.60 -7.92 27.68
N LYS A 104 18.76 -7.02 26.70
CA LYS A 104 19.20 -5.65 26.90
C LYS A 104 18.51 -4.70 25.92
N ALA A 105 18.14 -3.53 26.45
CA ALA A 105 17.58 -2.44 25.66
C ALA A 105 18.25 -1.10 26.01
N THR A 106 18.71 -0.38 25.00
CA THR A 106 19.33 0.95 25.13
C THR A 106 18.45 1.98 24.46
N ILE A 107 18.16 3.11 25.12
CA ILE A 107 17.39 4.20 24.51
C ILE A 107 18.27 4.90 23.48
N PHE A 108 17.91 4.78 22.20
CA PHE A 108 18.56 5.47 21.08
C PHE A 108 18.11 6.93 21.01
N ALA A 109 16.81 7.17 21.09
CA ALA A 109 16.21 8.50 21.12
C ALA A 109 14.99 8.50 22.03
N ASP A 110 14.80 9.59 22.77
CA ASP A 110 13.65 9.82 23.65
C ASP A 110 12.83 11.03 23.21
N SER A 111 11.68 11.21 23.88
CA SER A 111 10.74 12.29 23.64
C SER A 111 10.38 12.48 22.17
N VAL A 112 10.22 11.37 21.45
CA VAL A 112 9.77 11.36 20.06
C VAL A 112 8.25 11.29 20.10
N THR A 113 7.58 12.33 19.61
CA THR A 113 6.11 12.40 19.61
C THR A 113 5.56 11.54 18.50
N GLU A 114 4.69 10.58 18.85
CA GLU A 114 3.90 9.76 17.88
C GLU A 114 4.74 9.23 16.71
N ALA A 115 5.90 8.64 17.01
CA ALA A 115 6.70 8.00 15.97
C ALA A 115 5.98 6.74 15.44
N THR A 116 5.97 6.59 14.12
CA THR A 116 5.18 5.53 13.45
C THR A 116 6.01 4.56 12.64
N SER A 117 7.17 4.98 12.10
CA SER A 117 8.01 4.14 11.26
C SER A 117 9.46 4.60 11.18
N MET A 118 10.36 3.67 10.86
CA MET A 118 11.79 3.92 10.70
C MET A 118 12.36 3.30 9.41
N LEU A 119 13.48 3.85 8.93
CA LEU A 119 14.29 3.25 7.86
C LEU A 119 15.80 3.52 8.11
N PRO A 120 16.66 2.49 8.15
CA PRO A 120 18.10 2.68 8.20
C PRO A 120 18.65 3.44 6.98
N TRP A 121 19.46 4.46 7.21
CA TRP A 121 20.06 5.28 6.16
C TRP A 121 21.40 5.90 6.61
N LYS A 122 22.48 5.73 5.84
CA LYS A 122 23.82 6.31 6.12
C LYS A 122 24.32 6.10 7.56
N GLY A 123 24.10 4.92 8.12
CA GLY A 123 24.46 4.57 9.50
C GLY A 123 23.65 5.29 10.58
N GLY A 124 22.47 5.82 10.23
CA GLY A 124 21.48 6.36 11.14
C GLY A 124 20.07 5.89 10.76
N LEU A 125 19.05 6.57 11.24
CA LEU A 125 17.64 6.27 10.99
C LEU A 125 16.92 7.49 10.41
N LEU A 126 16.10 7.26 9.39
CA LEU A 126 14.98 8.13 9.07
C LEU A 126 13.81 7.73 9.97
N VAL A 127 13.13 8.70 10.58
CA VAL A 127 12.04 8.46 11.55
C VAL A 127 10.84 9.31 11.19
N THR A 128 9.69 8.69 10.93
CA THR A 128 8.41 9.41 10.78
C THR A 128 7.84 9.72 12.16
N ALA A 129 7.66 11.00 12.46
CA ALA A 129 7.05 11.50 13.69
C ALA A 129 6.42 12.85 13.34
N ALA A 130 5.16 12.80 12.90
CA ALA A 130 4.46 13.97 12.36
C ALA A 130 4.53 15.16 13.35
N PRO A 131 4.73 16.40 12.88
CA PRO A 131 4.70 16.84 11.48
C PRO A 131 6.02 16.66 10.72
N ASN A 132 6.99 15.90 11.26
CA ASN A 132 8.36 15.81 10.75
C ASN A 132 8.74 14.40 10.27
N ILE A 133 9.71 14.35 9.36
CA ILE A 133 10.60 13.20 9.19
C ILE A 133 11.98 13.61 9.67
N TRP A 134 12.53 12.88 10.63
CA TRP A 134 13.83 13.14 11.23
C TRP A 134 14.91 12.27 10.62
N TYR A 135 16.15 12.76 10.59
CA TYR A 135 17.35 11.95 10.50
C TYR A 135 18.02 11.92 11.88
N MET A 136 18.22 10.72 12.43
CA MET A 136 18.83 10.51 13.73
C MET A 136 20.03 9.57 13.61
N LYS A 137 21.15 9.87 14.26
CA LYS A 137 22.36 9.05 14.15
C LYS A 137 23.17 9.07 15.44
N ASP A 138 23.77 7.93 15.75
CA ASP A 138 24.85 7.77 16.72
C ASP A 138 26.20 7.88 16.00
N THR A 139 27.03 8.85 16.38
CA THR A 139 28.36 9.07 15.79
C THR A 139 29.51 8.57 16.65
N ASN A 140 29.26 8.14 17.88
CA ASN A 140 30.29 7.77 18.85
C ASN A 140 30.25 6.29 19.29
N GLY A 141 29.19 5.55 18.92
CA GLY A 141 29.04 4.12 19.15
C GLY A 141 28.41 3.75 20.49
N ASP A 142 27.90 4.70 21.28
CA ASP A 142 27.24 4.44 22.56
C ASP A 142 25.77 4.01 22.42
N SER A 143 25.29 3.84 21.18
CA SER A 143 23.92 3.50 20.82
C SER A 143 22.88 4.57 21.17
N LYS A 144 23.30 5.83 21.27
CA LYS A 144 22.42 6.99 21.44
C LYS A 144 22.57 7.97 20.29
N ALA A 145 21.45 8.51 19.82
CA ALA A 145 21.46 9.52 18.78
C ALA A 145 22.04 10.84 19.33
N ASP A 146 23.21 11.23 18.85
CA ASP A 146 23.82 12.54 19.10
C ASP A 146 23.60 13.51 17.94
N VAL A 147 23.11 13.02 16.80
CA VAL A 147 22.60 13.81 15.67
C VAL A 147 21.08 13.67 15.59
N LYS A 148 20.37 14.79 15.48
CA LYS A 148 18.93 14.86 15.26
C LYS A 148 18.60 16.04 14.34
N GLU A 149 18.24 15.76 13.09
CA GLU A 149 17.96 16.75 12.06
C GLU A 149 16.52 16.60 11.53
N VAL A 150 15.81 17.71 11.33
CA VAL A 150 14.54 17.71 10.59
C VAL A 150 14.85 17.65 9.10
N LEU A 151 14.45 16.57 8.44
CA LEU A 151 14.66 16.39 7.01
C LEU A 151 13.46 16.91 6.21
N PHE A 152 12.25 16.58 6.67
CA PHE A 152 11.00 17.07 6.11
C PHE A 152 10.10 17.59 7.23
N THR A 153 9.30 18.62 6.98
CA THR A 153 8.34 19.15 7.95
C THR A 153 7.09 19.71 7.27
N GLY A 154 5.96 19.72 7.98
CA GLY A 154 4.67 20.23 7.52
C GLY A 154 3.63 19.15 7.22
N PHE A 155 3.86 17.91 7.65
CA PHE A 155 2.88 16.82 7.54
C PHE A 155 1.75 16.97 8.56
N PHE A 156 0.61 16.34 8.27
CA PHE A 156 -0.54 16.30 9.17
C PHE A 156 -0.25 15.51 10.46
N GLU A 157 -0.66 16.07 11.60
CA GLU A 157 -0.36 15.51 12.94
C GLU A 157 -1.57 15.44 13.87
N ASN A 158 -2.80 15.76 13.43
CA ASN A 158 -3.95 15.92 14.33
C ASN A 158 -4.80 14.65 14.53
N ASN A 159 -4.43 13.53 13.92
CA ASN A 159 -5.02 12.22 14.16
C ASN A 159 -3.94 11.15 13.99
N SER A 160 -3.60 10.42 15.06
CA SER A 160 -2.58 9.37 15.11
C SER A 160 -2.85 8.21 14.14
N GLU A 161 -4.11 7.91 13.84
CA GLU A 161 -4.51 6.84 12.90
C GLU A 161 -4.28 7.21 11.42
N ALA A 162 -3.97 8.47 11.13
CA ALA A 162 -3.85 9.03 9.79
C ALA A 162 -2.53 9.77 9.56
N GLN A 163 -1.51 9.54 10.39
CA GLN A 163 -0.20 10.17 10.22
C GLN A 163 0.64 9.47 9.14
N ILE A 164 1.72 10.13 8.75
CA ILE A 164 2.75 9.54 7.90
C ILE A 164 3.29 8.25 8.51
N THR A 165 3.50 7.20 7.70
CA THR A 165 3.95 5.89 8.17
C THR A 165 4.59 5.05 7.05
N ASN A 166 5.08 3.86 7.40
CA ASN A 166 5.66 2.84 6.52
C ASN A 166 6.76 3.37 5.57
N LEU A 167 7.88 3.83 6.13
CA LEU A 167 9.06 4.11 5.31
C LEU A 167 9.57 2.81 4.68
N ARG A 168 9.62 2.75 3.35
CA ARG A 168 10.07 1.58 2.61
C ARG A 168 11.01 1.97 1.47
N PHE A 169 12.19 1.36 1.43
CA PHE A 169 13.15 1.52 0.32
C PHE A 169 12.79 0.56 -0.81
N GLY A 170 12.47 1.11 -1.99
CA GLY A 170 12.12 0.35 -3.18
C GLY A 170 13.35 -0.07 -3.98
N VAL A 171 13.19 -1.13 -4.80
CA VAL A 171 14.21 -1.58 -5.75
C VAL A 171 14.57 -0.49 -6.78
N ASP A 172 13.73 0.51 -6.96
CA ASP A 172 13.89 1.64 -7.86
C ASP A 172 14.72 2.82 -7.29
N ASN A 173 15.38 2.60 -6.13
CA ASN A 173 16.14 3.58 -5.35
C ASN A 173 15.29 4.67 -4.68
N TRP A 174 13.96 4.62 -4.73
CA TRP A 174 13.10 5.58 -4.04
C TRP A 174 12.76 5.10 -2.63
N ILE A 175 12.58 6.04 -1.71
CA ILE A 175 11.97 5.78 -0.40
C ILE A 175 10.53 6.25 -0.47
N TYR A 176 9.59 5.37 -0.16
CA TYR A 176 8.16 5.63 -0.16
C TYR A 176 7.63 5.70 1.27
N ALA A 177 6.55 6.47 1.46
CA ALA A 177 5.80 6.53 2.71
C ALA A 177 4.31 6.72 2.43
N SER A 178 3.49 6.14 3.31
CA SER A 178 2.04 6.35 3.32
C SER A 178 1.73 7.66 4.05
N ASN A 179 0.74 8.41 3.57
CA ASN A 179 0.29 9.68 4.17
C ASN A 179 -1.23 9.68 4.45
N HIS A 180 -1.92 8.57 4.19
CA HIS A 180 -3.38 8.47 4.27
C HIS A 180 -4.12 9.58 3.50
N GLY A 181 -3.46 10.18 2.50
CA GLY A 181 -4.00 11.27 1.68
C GLY A 181 -4.26 12.56 2.46
N GLN A 182 -3.68 12.71 3.65
CA GLN A 182 -3.84 13.89 4.48
C GLN A 182 -3.24 15.14 3.82
N ASP A 183 -3.81 16.29 4.14
CA ASP A 183 -3.27 17.58 3.72
C ASP A 183 -1.95 17.88 4.45
N GLY A 184 -1.12 18.73 3.88
CA GLY A 184 0.16 19.09 4.47
C GLY A 184 0.97 19.95 3.51
N SER A 185 1.54 21.03 4.01
CA SER A 185 2.41 21.92 3.25
C SER A 185 3.86 21.59 3.57
N VAL A 186 4.41 20.62 2.84
CA VAL A 186 5.65 19.95 3.23
C VAL A 186 6.87 20.61 2.61
N THR A 187 7.86 20.92 3.44
CA THR A 187 9.17 21.43 3.01
C THR A 187 10.25 20.37 3.19
N PHE A 188 11.28 20.42 2.34
CA PHE A 188 12.43 19.51 2.37
C PHE A 188 13.72 20.28 2.62
N SER A 189 14.41 19.98 3.72
CA SER A 189 15.56 20.78 4.19
C SER A 189 16.76 20.77 3.25
N LYS A 190 16.92 19.74 2.41
CA LYS A 190 17.98 19.70 1.38
C LYS A 190 17.63 20.48 0.11
N LYS A 191 16.47 21.13 0.06
CA LYS A 191 16.05 22.04 -1.02
C LYS A 191 15.58 23.38 -0.41
N PRO A 192 16.48 24.16 0.21
CA PRO A 192 16.11 25.42 0.86
C PRO A 192 15.55 26.40 -0.17
N GLY A 193 14.46 27.08 0.19
CA GLY A 193 13.75 28.01 -0.71
C GLY A 193 12.90 27.34 -1.80
N GLY A 194 12.76 26.01 -1.79
CA GLY A 194 11.77 25.33 -2.62
C GLY A 194 10.35 25.59 -2.12
N GLU A 195 9.40 25.70 -3.05
CA GLU A 195 7.98 25.81 -2.72
C GLU A 195 7.52 24.58 -1.92
N PRO A 196 6.76 24.78 -0.82
CA PRO A 196 6.16 23.67 -0.09
C PRO A 196 5.26 22.82 -0.99
N MET A 197 5.36 21.50 -0.86
CA MET A 197 4.54 20.57 -1.62
C MET A 197 3.26 20.24 -0.87
N ASN A 198 2.11 20.37 -1.53
CA ASN A 198 0.82 19.96 -0.96
C ASN A 198 0.68 18.44 -1.04
N MET A 199 0.45 17.76 0.09
CA MET A 199 0.31 16.31 0.18
C MET A 199 -1.13 15.78 0.05
N LYS A 200 -2.12 16.67 -0.06
CA LYS A 200 -3.52 16.29 -0.11
C LYS A 200 -3.80 15.22 -1.17
N SER A 201 -4.49 14.17 -0.75
CA SER A 201 -4.88 13.01 -1.57
C SER A 201 -3.70 12.19 -2.13
N ALA A 202 -2.48 12.43 -1.67
CA ALA A 202 -1.29 11.75 -2.13
C ALA A 202 -0.62 10.97 -0.99
N ASP A 203 0.07 9.90 -1.38
CA ASP A 203 1.26 9.45 -0.68
C ASP A 203 2.48 10.21 -1.23
N PHE A 204 3.69 9.82 -0.85
CA PHE A 204 4.88 10.47 -1.38
C PHE A 204 6.09 9.54 -1.44
N ARG A 205 7.08 9.98 -2.20
CA ARG A 205 8.38 9.36 -2.28
C ARG A 205 9.51 10.37 -2.39
N PHE A 206 10.71 9.97 -1.98
CA PHE A 206 11.89 10.82 -2.05
C PHE A 206 13.17 10.04 -2.33
N ARG A 207 14.17 10.75 -2.86
CA ARG A 207 15.53 10.26 -3.11
C ARG A 207 16.54 11.20 -2.46
N LEU A 208 17.28 10.68 -1.48
CA LEU A 208 18.29 11.45 -0.75
C LEU A 208 19.65 11.49 -1.45
N ASP A 209 19.89 10.60 -2.42
CA ASP A 209 21.07 10.67 -3.28
C ASP A 209 20.98 11.78 -4.34
N ARG A 210 19.74 12.19 -4.70
CA ARG A 210 19.45 13.23 -5.70
C ARG A 210 18.71 14.44 -5.17
N ASN A 211 18.42 14.48 -3.86
CA ASN A 211 17.59 15.50 -3.22
C ASN A 211 16.24 15.71 -3.95
N GLN A 212 15.57 14.62 -4.32
CA GLN A 212 14.25 14.65 -4.96
C GLN A 212 13.16 14.31 -3.95
N PHE A 213 12.01 14.96 -4.07
CA PHE A 213 10.82 14.74 -3.26
C PHE A 213 9.61 15.01 -4.14
N GLU A 214 8.68 14.05 -4.22
CA GLU A 214 7.50 14.13 -5.07
C GLU A 214 6.31 13.36 -4.50
N GLN A 215 5.11 13.79 -4.88
CA GLN A 215 3.87 13.07 -4.63
C GLN A 215 3.88 11.71 -5.34
N GLU A 216 3.20 10.74 -4.73
CA GLU A 216 2.97 9.42 -5.30
C GLU A 216 1.51 9.00 -5.10
N SER A 217 1.03 8.11 -5.98
CA SER A 217 -0.31 7.56 -5.93
C SER A 217 -0.56 6.91 -4.58
N GLY A 218 -1.67 7.29 -3.97
CA GLY A 218 -2.12 6.83 -2.67
C GLY A 218 -3.66 6.90 -2.59
N PRO A 219 -4.23 6.90 -1.38
CA PRO A 219 -3.54 6.84 -0.10
C PRO A 219 -3.35 5.41 0.42
N GLY A 220 -2.19 5.08 0.98
CA GLY A 220 -2.03 3.99 1.94
C GLY A 220 -2.34 4.47 3.35
N GLN A 221 -2.89 3.60 4.20
CA GLN A 221 -3.04 3.87 5.64
C GLN A 221 -1.88 3.23 6.42
N PHE A 222 -2.12 2.14 7.15
CA PHE A 222 -1.16 1.46 7.99
C PHE A 222 -0.94 0.03 7.49
N GLY A 223 0.07 -0.14 6.64
CA GLY A 223 0.33 -1.36 5.88
C GLY A 223 0.71 -1.00 4.44
N HIS A 224 1.98 -1.22 4.11
CA HIS A 224 2.55 -0.87 2.82
C HIS A 224 3.82 -1.67 2.58
N THR A 225 3.84 -2.41 1.47
CA THR A 225 4.93 -3.29 1.08
C THR A 225 5.11 -3.37 -0.45
N PHE A 226 6.19 -4.01 -0.88
CA PHE A 226 6.53 -4.23 -2.29
C PHE A 226 6.88 -5.69 -2.53
N ASP A 227 6.49 -6.22 -3.69
CA ASP A 227 7.13 -7.45 -4.19
C ASP A 227 8.56 -7.18 -4.69
N ASP A 228 9.25 -8.21 -5.16
CA ASP A 228 10.62 -8.11 -5.69
C ASP A 228 10.75 -7.17 -6.91
N PHE A 229 9.65 -6.87 -7.58
CA PHE A 229 9.61 -6.03 -8.78
C PHE A 229 9.01 -4.65 -8.49
N GLY A 230 8.85 -4.28 -7.22
CA GLY A 230 8.37 -2.95 -6.83
C GLY A 230 6.88 -2.71 -7.10
N HIS A 231 6.08 -3.75 -7.32
CA HIS A 231 4.62 -3.61 -7.30
C HIS A 231 4.18 -3.30 -5.87
N ARG A 232 3.43 -2.21 -5.70
CA ARG A 232 3.10 -1.65 -4.40
C ARG A 232 1.74 -2.14 -3.90
N PHE A 233 1.73 -2.69 -2.69
CA PHE A 233 0.54 -3.17 -2.00
C PHE A 233 0.33 -2.37 -0.72
N VAL A 234 -0.92 -2.03 -0.42
CA VAL A 234 -1.30 -1.27 0.77
C VAL A 234 -2.53 -1.88 1.44
N THR A 235 -2.77 -1.43 2.67
CA THR A 235 -3.91 -1.85 3.49
C THR A 235 -4.62 -0.64 4.07
N GLU A 236 -5.93 -0.78 4.22
CA GLU A 236 -6.82 0.09 4.99
C GLU A 236 -7.52 -0.75 6.07
N ASN A 237 -8.07 -0.11 7.12
CA ASN A 237 -8.66 -0.80 8.28
C ASN A 237 -9.59 -1.98 7.94
N SER A 238 -10.45 -1.84 6.92
CA SER A 238 -11.42 -2.85 6.49
C SER A 238 -11.11 -3.50 5.14
N LEU A 239 -9.99 -3.14 4.52
CA LEU A 239 -9.53 -3.70 3.25
C LEU A 239 -8.09 -4.16 3.43
N HIS A 240 -7.92 -5.45 3.72
CA HIS A 240 -6.63 -5.99 4.11
C HIS A 240 -5.62 -6.04 2.97
N MET A 241 -6.07 -6.02 1.70
CA MET A 241 -5.17 -6.04 0.55
C MET A 241 -5.65 -5.22 -0.65
N GLN A 242 -4.89 -4.18 -0.97
CA GLN A 242 -5.08 -3.38 -2.18
C GLN A 242 -3.77 -3.25 -2.97
N GLN A 243 -3.88 -3.06 -4.28
CA GLN A 243 -2.75 -2.75 -5.16
C GLN A 243 -2.81 -1.30 -5.65
N MET A 244 -1.67 -0.62 -5.61
CA MET A 244 -1.46 0.64 -6.33
C MET A 244 -1.04 0.33 -7.77
N ILE A 245 -1.92 0.60 -8.74
CA ILE A 245 -1.76 0.10 -10.12
C ILE A 245 -1.09 1.12 -11.03
N MET A 246 -1.42 2.41 -10.86
CA MET A 246 -0.89 3.49 -11.70
C MET A 246 -0.04 4.46 -10.89
N PRO A 247 1.25 4.61 -11.21
CA PRO A 247 2.11 5.63 -10.60
C PRO A 247 1.61 7.06 -10.87
N TRP A 248 1.83 7.97 -9.92
CA TRP A 248 1.36 9.36 -9.95
C TRP A 248 1.77 10.08 -11.22
N ARG A 249 3.00 9.84 -11.68
CA ARG A 249 3.58 10.43 -12.89
C ARG A 249 2.75 10.20 -14.15
N TYR A 250 1.99 9.11 -14.22
CA TYR A 250 1.14 8.81 -15.36
C TYR A 250 -0.27 9.38 -15.22
N LEU A 251 -0.82 9.41 -14.00
CA LEU A 251 -2.15 9.98 -13.75
C LEU A 251 -2.13 11.50 -13.85
N HIS A 252 -1.07 12.14 -13.38
CA HIS A 252 -0.99 13.60 -13.27
C HIS A 252 -0.24 14.26 -14.44
N ARG A 253 0.14 13.51 -15.48
CA ARG A 253 0.60 14.09 -16.76
C ARG A 253 -0.55 14.66 -17.59
N HIS A 254 -1.80 14.38 -17.20
CA HIS A 254 -3.00 14.78 -17.90
C HIS A 254 -4.03 15.41 -16.95
N GLU A 255 -4.23 16.72 -17.06
CA GLU A 255 -5.00 17.53 -16.10
C GLU A 255 -6.49 17.16 -16.01
N TYR A 256 -7.09 16.68 -17.11
CA TYR A 256 -8.54 16.59 -17.25
C TYR A 256 -9.10 15.18 -17.04
N LEU A 257 -8.36 14.27 -16.39
CA LEU A 257 -8.87 12.92 -16.11
C LEU A 257 -10.12 12.99 -15.22
N PRO A 258 -11.15 12.15 -15.47
CA PRO A 258 -12.35 12.11 -14.64
C PRO A 258 -12.07 11.60 -13.21
N SER A 259 -11.05 10.76 -13.06
CA SER A 259 -10.59 10.24 -11.78
C SER A 259 -9.09 9.97 -11.83
N THR A 260 -8.40 10.21 -10.71
CA THR A 260 -7.00 9.83 -10.50
C THR A 260 -6.87 8.69 -9.48
N ARG A 261 -7.96 8.00 -9.14
CA ARG A 261 -7.93 6.85 -8.24
C ARG A 261 -7.13 5.71 -8.88
N ALA A 262 -6.01 5.35 -8.24
CA ALA A 262 -5.06 4.35 -8.75
C ALA A 262 -5.09 3.01 -8.02
N VAL A 263 -5.95 2.89 -7.00
CA VAL A 263 -5.97 1.78 -6.05
C VAL A 263 -7.13 0.83 -6.31
N LYS A 264 -6.87 -0.48 -6.21
CA LYS A 264 -7.86 -1.54 -6.36
C LYS A 264 -7.79 -2.51 -5.19
N ASP A 265 -8.94 -2.87 -4.65
CA ASP A 265 -9.08 -4.06 -3.81
C ASP A 265 -8.84 -5.32 -4.67
N ILE A 266 -7.80 -6.07 -4.33
CA ILE A 266 -7.39 -7.27 -5.06
C ILE A 266 -7.79 -8.56 -4.36
N THR A 267 -8.51 -8.49 -3.24
CA THR A 267 -9.05 -9.66 -2.55
C THR A 267 -10.09 -10.35 -3.44
N ASP A 268 -10.31 -11.64 -3.24
CA ASP A 268 -11.36 -12.37 -3.96
C ASP A 268 -12.75 -12.24 -3.33
N LYS A 269 -12.98 -11.10 -2.65
CA LYS A 269 -14.19 -10.76 -1.87
C LYS A 269 -14.36 -11.60 -0.60
N GLU A 270 -13.39 -12.46 -0.28
CA GLU A 270 -13.30 -13.10 1.03
C GLU A 270 -12.81 -12.07 2.05
N VAL A 271 -13.77 -11.40 2.67
CA VAL A 271 -13.53 -10.48 3.80
C VAL A 271 -13.57 -11.21 5.15
N ILE A 272 -13.71 -12.54 5.11
CA ILE A 272 -13.94 -13.36 6.30
C ILE A 272 -12.62 -13.66 7.01
N MET A 273 -12.59 -13.34 8.30
CA MET A 273 -11.53 -13.70 9.23
C MET A 273 -11.93 -14.92 10.06
N PHE A 274 -10.98 -15.80 10.34
CA PHE A 274 -11.13 -16.93 11.26
C PHE A 274 -10.50 -16.60 12.62
N GLN A 275 -11.05 -15.57 13.26
CA GLN A 275 -10.66 -15.18 14.61
C GLN A 275 -11.11 -16.23 15.64
N THR A 276 -10.29 -16.47 16.66
CA THR A 276 -10.61 -17.40 17.76
C THR A 276 -11.05 -16.69 19.04
N THR A 277 -11.00 -15.35 19.05
CA THR A 277 -11.56 -14.51 20.12
C THR A 277 -12.92 -13.94 19.74
N PRO A 278 -13.88 -13.90 20.68
CA PRO A 278 -15.11 -13.14 20.47
C PRO A 278 -14.81 -11.63 20.46
N ALA A 279 -15.70 -10.86 19.86
CA ALA A 279 -15.68 -9.41 19.91
C ALA A 279 -15.70 -8.92 21.37
N PRO A 280 -14.93 -7.88 21.71
CA PRO A 280 -15.05 -7.21 23.00
C PRO A 280 -16.49 -6.75 23.24
N TYR A 281 -16.94 -6.80 24.50
CA TYR A 281 -18.31 -6.47 24.89
C TYR A 281 -18.83 -5.15 24.27
N TRP A 282 -18.04 -4.07 24.37
CA TRP A 282 -18.42 -2.77 23.83
C TRP A 282 -18.67 -2.82 22.31
N ARG A 283 -17.89 -3.61 21.56
CA ARG A 283 -17.99 -3.72 20.10
C ARG A 283 -19.24 -4.50 19.74
N ALA A 284 -19.47 -5.64 20.39
CA ALA A 284 -20.68 -6.44 20.19
C ALA A 284 -21.95 -5.62 20.47
N GLU A 285 -21.98 -4.88 21.58
CA GLU A 285 -23.12 -4.06 21.96
C GLU A 285 -23.32 -2.84 21.04
N ARG A 286 -22.25 -2.15 20.64
CA ARG A 286 -22.33 -1.05 19.66
C ARG A 286 -22.87 -1.52 18.32
N THR A 287 -22.33 -2.63 17.81
CA THR A 287 -22.75 -3.20 16.53
C THR A 287 -24.21 -3.61 16.55
N LYS A 288 -24.68 -4.23 17.63
CA LYS A 288 -26.10 -4.54 17.82
C LYS A 288 -26.97 -3.29 17.72
N ARG A 289 -26.65 -2.23 18.49
CA ARG A 289 -27.41 -0.97 18.48
C ARG A 289 -27.42 -0.28 17.12
N ARG A 290 -26.29 -0.27 16.40
CA ARG A 290 -26.19 0.32 15.05
C ARG A 290 -26.98 -0.47 14.02
N ASN A 291 -26.96 -1.79 14.10
CA ASN A 291 -27.78 -2.62 13.21
C ASN A 291 -29.27 -2.40 13.47
N GLU A 292 -29.71 -2.32 14.73
CA GLU A 292 -31.09 -1.93 15.07
C GLU A 292 -31.45 -0.56 14.44
N GLN A 293 -30.57 0.44 14.57
CA GLN A 293 -30.74 1.75 13.95
C GLN A 293 -30.83 1.69 12.41
N TYR A 294 -29.98 0.89 11.74
CA TYR A 294 -30.02 0.74 10.29
C TYR A 294 -31.34 0.13 9.81
N GLN A 295 -31.87 -0.85 10.55
CA GLN A 295 -33.18 -1.43 10.26
C GLN A 295 -34.31 -0.42 10.46
N GLU A 296 -34.31 0.35 11.55
CA GLU A 296 -35.27 1.42 11.78
C GLU A 296 -35.24 2.49 10.68
N GLN A 297 -34.05 2.81 10.17
CA GLN A 297 -33.82 3.77 9.08
C GLN A 297 -34.02 3.18 7.68
N LYS A 298 -34.31 1.87 7.56
CA LYS A 298 -34.43 1.14 6.29
C LYS A 298 -33.19 1.29 5.38
N LEU A 299 -32.01 1.29 5.99
CA LEU A 299 -30.74 1.29 5.26
C LEU A 299 -30.33 -0.14 4.92
N ASP A 300 -29.91 -0.36 3.67
CA ASP A 300 -29.32 -1.64 3.24
C ASP A 300 -27.86 -1.71 3.68
N ARG A 301 -27.66 -1.83 5.00
CA ARG A 301 -26.35 -1.82 5.64
C ARG A 301 -26.34 -2.73 6.85
N VAL A 302 -25.24 -3.47 7.01
CA VAL A 302 -24.95 -4.28 8.18
C VAL A 302 -23.55 -3.92 8.69
N GLU A 303 -23.41 -3.77 9.99
CA GLU A 303 -22.13 -3.72 10.68
C GLU A 303 -21.84 -5.08 11.31
N TYR A 304 -20.58 -5.53 11.20
CA TYR A 304 -20.10 -6.80 11.73
C TYR A 304 -19.17 -6.52 12.92
N ALA A 305 -19.39 -7.24 14.02
CA ALA A 305 -18.52 -7.17 15.21
C ALA A 305 -17.36 -8.17 15.14
N GLU A 306 -17.53 -9.22 14.35
CA GLU A 306 -16.67 -10.39 14.22
C GLU A 306 -16.58 -10.79 12.75
N ASP A 307 -15.65 -11.70 12.46
CA ASP A 307 -15.45 -12.34 11.16
C ASP A 307 -15.06 -11.41 10.02
N HIS A 308 -14.91 -10.10 10.23
CA HIS A 308 -14.59 -9.14 9.17
C HIS A 308 -13.44 -8.22 9.59
N PHE A 309 -12.55 -7.92 8.65
CA PHE A 309 -11.45 -6.99 8.88
C PHE A 309 -11.97 -5.63 9.36
N THR A 310 -11.47 -5.22 10.52
CA THR A 310 -11.82 -3.92 11.15
C THR A 310 -10.60 -3.19 11.71
N GLY A 311 -9.46 -3.87 11.79
CA GLY A 311 -8.18 -3.30 12.19
C GLY A 311 -7.02 -3.93 11.43
N ALA A 312 -7.16 -4.11 10.11
CA ALA A 312 -6.10 -4.62 9.27
C ALA A 312 -4.86 -3.71 9.36
N SER A 313 -3.68 -4.29 9.55
CA SER A 313 -2.45 -3.58 9.93
C SER A 313 -1.18 -4.29 9.49
N GLY A 314 -0.10 -3.51 9.33
CA GLY A 314 1.27 -4.04 9.30
C GLY A 314 1.76 -4.73 8.02
N SER A 315 0.93 -4.82 6.98
CA SER A 315 1.11 -5.69 5.81
C SER A 315 2.54 -5.76 5.26
N THR A 316 3.12 -6.96 5.18
CA THR A 316 4.51 -7.21 4.77
C THR A 316 4.64 -8.38 3.80
N PHE A 317 5.27 -8.13 2.66
CA PHE A 317 5.68 -9.13 1.68
C PHE A 317 6.80 -10.00 2.23
N TYR A 318 6.65 -11.32 2.13
CA TYR A 318 7.68 -12.26 2.53
C TYR A 318 8.68 -12.53 1.39
N GLY A 319 9.81 -11.82 1.45
CA GLY A 319 10.98 -12.00 0.57
C GLY A 319 12.16 -12.71 1.25
N GLY A 320 11.93 -13.42 2.36
CA GLY A 320 12.98 -14.10 3.14
C GLY A 320 13.45 -15.41 2.50
N GLN A 321 14.67 -15.83 2.85
CA GLN A 321 15.32 -17.02 2.27
C GLN A 321 15.05 -18.34 3.01
N THR A 322 14.38 -18.30 4.17
CA THR A 322 14.29 -19.46 5.07
C THR A 322 12.96 -20.20 5.00
N PHE A 323 11.82 -19.53 4.81
CA PHE A 323 10.52 -20.21 4.73
C PHE A 323 10.44 -21.10 3.47
N PRO A 324 9.61 -22.16 3.47
CA PRO A 324 9.36 -22.98 2.28
C PRO A 324 8.88 -22.15 1.07
N ASP A 325 9.13 -22.64 -0.16
CA ASP A 325 8.87 -21.90 -1.40
C ASP A 325 7.44 -21.38 -1.55
N LYS A 326 6.44 -22.13 -1.08
CA LYS A 326 5.02 -21.72 -1.13
C LYS A 326 4.70 -20.47 -0.31
N TYR A 327 5.62 -20.00 0.55
CA TYR A 327 5.47 -18.78 1.34
C TYR A 327 6.19 -17.57 0.74
N TYR A 328 7.19 -17.79 -0.11
CA TYR A 328 7.87 -16.70 -0.82
C TYR A 328 6.88 -15.99 -1.74
N GLY A 329 6.79 -14.68 -1.64
CA GLY A 329 5.84 -13.91 -2.47
C GLY A 329 4.50 -13.60 -1.81
N ASN A 330 4.22 -14.20 -0.65
CA ASN A 330 2.97 -13.97 0.08
C ASN A 330 3.05 -12.71 0.94
N VAL A 331 1.89 -12.16 1.30
CA VAL A 331 1.79 -10.99 2.18
C VAL A 331 1.12 -11.40 3.48
N PHE A 332 1.66 -10.92 4.60
CA PHE A 332 1.14 -11.15 5.94
C PHE A 332 0.56 -9.85 6.50
N THR A 333 -0.69 -9.90 6.95
CA THR A 333 -1.45 -8.75 7.45
C THR A 333 -2.04 -9.10 8.82
N GLY A 334 -1.83 -8.26 9.82
CA GLY A 334 -2.41 -8.44 11.15
C GLY A 334 -3.79 -7.83 11.22
N ASP A 335 -4.69 -8.38 12.04
CA ASP A 335 -5.87 -7.65 12.48
C ASP A 335 -5.78 -7.47 14.00
N VAL A 336 -5.61 -6.22 14.44
CA VAL A 336 -5.46 -5.90 15.87
C VAL A 336 -6.78 -6.09 16.65
N SER A 337 -7.93 -6.05 15.98
CA SER A 337 -9.24 -6.27 16.62
C SER A 337 -9.56 -7.76 16.76
N GLY A 338 -9.17 -8.57 15.77
CA GLY A 338 -9.40 -10.01 15.68
C GLY A 338 -8.30 -10.89 16.30
N SER A 339 -7.20 -10.29 16.75
CA SER A 339 -6.08 -11.00 17.41
C SER A 339 -5.48 -12.10 16.51
N LEU A 340 -5.21 -11.76 15.25
CA LEU A 340 -4.78 -12.73 14.23
C LEU A 340 -3.83 -12.14 13.19
N VAL A 341 -3.16 -13.03 12.46
CA VAL A 341 -2.35 -12.73 11.26
C VAL A 341 -2.93 -13.51 10.09
N HIS A 342 -3.42 -12.78 9.11
CA HIS A 342 -3.86 -13.28 7.82
C HIS A 342 -2.69 -13.40 6.84
N ARG A 343 -2.76 -14.37 5.93
CA ARG A 343 -1.79 -14.55 4.85
C ARG A 343 -2.48 -14.60 3.49
N ASP A 344 -2.08 -13.69 2.62
CA ASP A 344 -2.50 -13.66 1.21
C ASP A 344 -1.44 -14.28 0.31
N VAL A 345 -1.88 -15.21 -0.54
CA VAL A 345 -1.15 -15.68 -1.73
C VAL A 345 -1.45 -14.76 -2.89
N LEU A 346 -0.42 -14.06 -3.38
CA LEU A 346 -0.55 -13.15 -4.51
C LEU A 346 -0.39 -13.91 -5.84
N THR A 347 -1.38 -13.79 -6.72
CA THR A 347 -1.33 -14.33 -8.09
C THR A 347 -1.53 -13.23 -9.11
N ALA A 348 -0.61 -13.10 -10.06
CA ALA A 348 -0.79 -12.23 -11.22
C ALA A 348 -1.97 -12.67 -12.10
N LEU A 349 -2.80 -11.73 -12.55
CA LEU A 349 -3.83 -12.02 -13.56
C LEU A 349 -3.25 -12.00 -14.97
N ALA A 350 -3.78 -12.85 -15.86
CA ALA A 350 -3.28 -12.98 -17.23
C ALA A 350 -3.81 -11.89 -18.17
N ASP A 351 -5.00 -11.36 -17.88
CA ASP A 351 -5.77 -10.42 -18.71
C ASP A 351 -5.85 -9.00 -18.13
N SER A 352 -5.23 -8.77 -16.97
CA SER A 352 -5.27 -7.51 -16.23
C SER A 352 -3.88 -7.20 -15.65
N PRO A 353 -3.46 -5.93 -15.52
CA PRO A 353 -2.20 -5.59 -14.85
C PRO A 353 -2.23 -5.81 -13.33
N THR A 354 -3.34 -6.33 -12.79
CA THR A 354 -3.54 -6.48 -11.35
C THR A 354 -3.18 -7.87 -10.85
N PHE A 355 -2.95 -7.96 -9.55
CA PHE A 355 -2.88 -9.22 -8.83
C PHE A 355 -4.26 -9.62 -8.32
N ARG A 356 -4.33 -10.84 -7.79
CA ARG A 356 -5.38 -11.32 -6.92
C ARG A 356 -4.73 -11.84 -5.63
N ALA A 357 -5.26 -11.40 -4.51
CA ALA A 357 -4.91 -11.85 -3.17
C ALA A 357 -5.95 -12.86 -2.68
N ARG A 358 -5.47 -13.97 -2.11
CA ARG A 358 -6.31 -15.06 -1.61
C ARG A 358 -5.69 -15.76 -0.43
N ARG A 359 -6.54 -16.23 0.47
CA ARG A 359 -6.21 -17.24 1.45
C ARG A 359 -5.69 -18.52 0.77
N ASP A 360 -4.75 -19.20 1.42
CA ASP A 360 -4.30 -20.51 0.95
C ASP A 360 -5.40 -21.56 1.15
N SER A 361 -5.92 -22.07 0.03
CA SER A 361 -7.07 -22.97 0.01
C SER A 361 -6.78 -24.39 0.51
N ILE A 362 -5.52 -24.71 0.85
CA ILE A 362 -5.09 -26.04 1.28
C ILE A 362 -4.89 -26.08 2.80
N THR A 363 -4.03 -25.22 3.34
CA THR A 363 -3.61 -25.29 4.76
C THR A 363 -4.32 -24.30 5.67
N GLU A 364 -4.98 -23.29 5.11
CA GLU A 364 -5.59 -22.18 5.84
C GLU A 364 -7.04 -21.94 5.41
N LYS A 365 -7.74 -22.94 4.85
CA LYS A 365 -9.11 -22.78 4.31
C LYS A 365 -10.14 -22.27 5.32
N ASP A 366 -10.03 -22.70 6.57
CA ASP A 366 -10.98 -22.46 7.66
C ASP A 366 -10.28 -21.95 8.93
N LYS A 367 -9.09 -21.35 8.75
CA LYS A 367 -8.27 -20.80 9.83
C LYS A 367 -7.32 -19.73 9.32
N GLU A 368 -6.74 -18.97 10.24
CA GLU A 368 -5.69 -18.00 9.92
C GLU A 368 -4.28 -18.61 9.92
N PHE A 369 -3.32 -17.87 9.38
CA PHE A 369 -1.90 -18.23 9.48
C PHE A 369 -1.46 -18.28 10.96
N LEU A 370 -1.91 -17.30 11.74
CA LEU A 370 -1.80 -17.27 13.20
C LEU A 370 -3.09 -16.67 13.77
N SER A 371 -3.68 -17.31 14.78
CA SER A 371 -4.73 -16.70 15.60
C SER A 371 -4.40 -16.88 17.09
N SER A 372 -4.92 -16.02 17.95
CA SER A 372 -4.70 -16.11 19.40
C SER A 372 -6.03 -16.13 20.14
N THR A 373 -6.11 -16.93 21.20
CA THR A 373 -7.19 -16.84 22.19
C THR A 373 -6.95 -15.77 23.26
N ASP A 374 -5.76 -15.16 23.28
CA ASP A 374 -5.45 -14.00 24.13
C ASP A 374 -6.02 -12.73 23.49
N THR A 375 -7.05 -12.15 24.10
CA THR A 375 -7.69 -10.92 23.60
C THR A 375 -6.82 -9.67 23.73
N TRP A 376 -5.62 -9.76 24.33
CA TRP A 376 -4.64 -8.68 24.38
C TRP A 376 -3.64 -8.71 23.22
N PHE A 377 -3.58 -9.78 22.44
CA PHE A 377 -2.69 -9.87 21.28
C PHE A 377 -3.12 -8.89 20.18
N ARG A 378 -2.28 -7.90 19.88
CA ARG A 378 -2.51 -6.82 18.90
C ARG A 378 -1.39 -6.81 17.86
N PRO A 379 -1.41 -7.73 16.87
CA PRO A 379 -0.36 -7.79 15.85
C PRO A 379 -0.42 -6.55 14.95
N ALA A 380 0.39 -5.54 15.26
CA ALA A 380 0.37 -4.22 14.62
C ALA A 380 1.32 -4.12 13.42
N GLY A 381 2.39 -4.90 13.39
CA GLY A 381 3.43 -4.76 12.37
C GLY A 381 4.22 -6.02 12.15
N PHE A 382 4.92 -6.09 11.01
CA PHE A 382 5.82 -7.19 10.70
C PHE A 382 7.13 -6.72 10.09
N THR A 383 8.17 -7.54 10.21
CA THR A 383 9.45 -7.33 9.52
C THR A 383 10.05 -8.67 9.15
N VAL A 384 10.61 -8.78 7.95
CA VAL A 384 11.43 -9.92 7.56
C VAL A 384 12.89 -9.58 7.92
N GLY A 385 13.45 -10.34 8.86
CA GLY A 385 14.82 -10.11 9.33
C GLY A 385 15.90 -10.59 8.34
N PRO A 386 17.19 -10.27 8.61
CA PRO A 386 18.31 -10.76 7.81
C PRO A 386 18.44 -12.29 7.83
N ASP A 387 17.96 -12.95 8.88
CA ASP A 387 17.84 -14.41 9.03
C ASP A 387 16.67 -15.00 8.20
N GLY A 388 15.88 -14.15 7.55
CA GLY A 388 14.69 -14.54 6.78
C GLY A 388 13.48 -14.93 7.65
N ALA A 389 13.55 -14.77 8.98
CA ALA A 389 12.41 -15.00 9.85
C ALA A 389 11.39 -13.86 9.75
N LEU A 390 10.13 -14.15 10.05
CA LEU A 390 9.07 -13.14 10.16
C LEU A 390 8.95 -12.71 11.63
N TYR A 391 9.19 -11.44 11.91
CA TYR A 391 9.02 -10.84 13.22
C TYR A 391 7.64 -10.21 13.31
N VAL A 392 6.86 -10.57 14.33
CA VAL A 392 5.51 -10.04 14.60
C VAL A 392 5.62 -9.05 15.74
N ILE A 393 5.20 -7.82 15.49
CA ILE A 393 5.16 -6.73 16.47
C ILE A 393 3.76 -6.73 17.11
N ASP A 394 3.72 -6.98 18.41
CA ASP A 394 2.49 -7.06 19.21
C ASP A 394 2.45 -5.87 20.18
N PHE A 395 1.50 -4.95 19.95
CA PHE A 395 1.32 -3.76 20.77
C PHE A 395 0.87 -4.10 22.20
N TYR A 396 0.23 -5.26 22.38
CA TYR A 396 -0.19 -5.86 23.65
C TYR A 396 -0.95 -4.95 24.64
N ARG A 397 -2.21 -4.62 24.32
CA ARG A 397 -3.11 -3.84 25.20
C ARG A 397 -4.50 -4.46 25.32
N GLN A 398 -5.14 -4.21 26.46
CA GLN A 398 -6.53 -4.63 26.70
C GLN A 398 -7.48 -3.99 25.67
N HIS A 399 -7.27 -2.71 25.38
CA HIS A 399 -8.02 -1.93 24.40
C HIS A 399 -7.06 -1.24 23.44
N ILE A 400 -7.31 -1.39 22.14
CA ILE A 400 -6.48 -0.82 21.08
C ILE A 400 -7.20 0.31 20.34
N GLU A 401 -8.48 0.53 20.62
CA GLU A 401 -9.33 1.44 19.87
C GLU A 401 -9.30 2.86 20.42
N THR A 402 -9.39 3.85 19.53
CA THR A 402 -9.49 5.25 19.94
C THR A 402 -10.81 5.50 20.70
N PRO A 403 -10.77 6.13 21.89
CA PRO A 403 -11.94 6.34 22.75
C PRO A 403 -13.10 7.11 22.08
N VAL A 404 -12.81 7.92 21.07
CA VAL A 404 -13.80 8.73 20.33
C VAL A 404 -14.74 7.85 19.49
N SER A 405 -14.31 6.64 19.12
CA SER A 405 -15.11 5.70 18.31
C SER A 405 -16.14 4.89 19.13
N ILE A 406 -16.10 5.03 20.46
CA ILE A 406 -16.87 4.23 21.43
C ILE A 406 -17.89 5.12 22.15
N PRO A 407 -19.19 4.73 22.20
CA PRO A 407 -20.22 5.43 22.96
C PRO A 407 -19.86 5.61 24.44
N ASP A 408 -20.26 6.75 25.03
CA ASP A 408 -19.85 7.14 26.39
C ASP A 408 -20.28 6.16 27.48
N ASP A 409 -21.46 5.54 27.34
CA ASP A 409 -21.95 4.53 28.28
C ASP A 409 -21.16 3.21 28.20
N LEU A 410 -20.65 2.87 27.01
CA LEU A 410 -19.90 1.63 26.78
C LEU A 410 -18.43 1.72 27.17
N LYS A 411 -17.87 2.93 27.28
CA LYS A 411 -16.48 3.15 27.71
C LYS A 411 -16.30 3.59 29.17
N ALA A 412 -17.39 3.68 29.93
CA ALA A 412 -17.36 4.21 31.29
C ALA A 412 -16.43 3.43 32.26
N ASP A 413 -16.23 2.13 32.03
CA ASP A 413 -15.37 1.24 32.83
C ASP A 413 -14.11 0.77 32.11
N MET A 414 -13.77 1.38 30.97
CA MET A 414 -12.59 1.03 30.17
C MET A 414 -11.36 1.85 30.59
N ASP A 415 -10.21 1.18 30.73
CA ASP A 415 -8.90 1.83 30.87
C ASP A 415 -8.09 1.65 29.57
N PHE A 416 -8.02 2.71 28.77
CA PHE A 416 -7.32 2.72 27.48
C PHE A 416 -5.79 2.70 27.60
N MET A 417 -5.26 2.94 28.80
CA MET A 417 -3.82 2.87 29.09
C MET A 417 -3.43 1.54 29.75
N LYS A 418 -4.39 0.63 29.99
CA LYS A 418 -4.12 -0.66 30.60
C LYS A 418 -3.28 -1.53 29.67
N GLY A 419 -2.05 -1.83 30.10
CA GLY A 419 -1.04 -2.49 29.29
C GLY A 419 -0.03 -1.55 28.63
N SER A 420 -0.03 -0.25 28.90
CA SER A 420 0.99 0.67 28.36
C SER A 420 2.42 0.41 28.85
N ASP A 421 2.58 -0.46 29.85
CA ASP A 421 3.86 -1.01 30.29
C ASP A 421 4.22 -2.33 29.56
N LYS A 422 3.44 -2.70 28.53
CA LYS A 422 3.48 -3.99 27.84
C LYS A 422 3.69 -3.86 26.35
N GLY A 423 4.20 -4.91 25.74
CA GLY A 423 4.58 -4.97 24.33
C GLY A 423 5.47 -6.16 24.07
N ARG A 424 5.30 -6.80 22.90
CA ARG A 424 6.00 -8.04 22.57
C ARG A 424 6.42 -8.07 21.12
N ILE A 425 7.48 -8.82 20.86
CA ILE A 425 7.93 -9.15 19.52
C ILE A 425 8.14 -10.65 19.49
N TYR A 426 7.48 -11.32 18.55
CA TYR A 426 7.64 -12.75 18.34
C TYR A 426 8.44 -13.00 17.07
N ARG A 427 9.28 -14.03 17.06
CA ARG A 427 9.98 -14.50 15.85
C ARG A 427 9.33 -15.80 15.37
N ILE A 428 8.91 -15.81 14.10
CA ILE A 428 8.36 -16.99 13.43
C ILE A 428 9.43 -17.56 12.50
N THR A 429 9.77 -18.83 12.73
CA THR A 429 10.74 -19.59 11.94
C THR A 429 10.11 -20.88 11.41
N PRO A 430 10.51 -21.37 10.23
CA PRO A 430 9.99 -22.62 9.69
C PRO A 430 10.59 -23.80 10.47
N LYS A 431 9.79 -24.85 10.70
CA LYS A 431 10.29 -26.11 11.27
C LYS A 431 11.31 -26.79 10.36
N ASN A 432 11.14 -26.63 9.05
CA ASN A 432 12.03 -27.17 8.01
C ASN A 432 12.58 -26.02 7.15
N PRO A 433 13.63 -25.31 7.62
CA PRO A 433 14.15 -24.15 6.91
C PRO A 433 14.85 -24.54 5.60
N LYS A 434 14.65 -23.72 4.55
CA LYS A 434 15.40 -23.83 3.28
C LYS A 434 16.88 -23.48 3.41
N SER A 435 17.21 -22.63 4.39
CA SER A 435 18.56 -22.21 4.70
C SER A 435 18.76 -22.26 6.21
N THR A 436 19.86 -22.84 6.66
CA THR A 436 20.29 -22.81 8.06
C THR A 436 21.32 -21.72 8.35
N ASP A 437 21.54 -20.82 7.39
CA ASP A 437 22.48 -19.71 7.52
C ASP A 437 22.01 -18.73 8.59
N LYS A 438 22.80 -18.61 9.66
CA LYS A 438 22.60 -17.69 10.79
C LYS A 438 23.58 -16.51 10.75
N THR A 439 24.16 -16.21 9.59
CA THR A 439 25.13 -15.12 9.46
C THR A 439 24.53 -13.80 9.93
N VAL A 440 25.17 -13.21 10.94
CA VAL A 440 24.86 -11.84 11.37
C VAL A 440 25.39 -10.88 10.31
N PRO A 441 24.56 -10.00 9.74
CA PRO A 441 25.00 -9.10 8.68
C PRO A 441 26.04 -8.10 9.19
N ASN A 442 27.07 -7.85 8.40
CA ASN A 442 27.96 -6.69 8.57
C ASN A 442 28.32 -6.09 7.22
N LEU A 443 27.30 -5.62 6.51
CA LEU A 443 27.42 -5.06 5.16
C LEU A 443 28.08 -3.67 5.18
N ALA A 444 28.00 -2.94 6.31
CA ALA A 444 28.61 -1.61 6.45
C ALA A 444 30.11 -1.59 6.07
N LYS A 445 30.84 -2.65 6.46
CA LYS A 445 32.29 -2.78 6.25
C LYS A 445 32.68 -3.30 4.87
N MET A 446 31.72 -3.80 4.08
CA MET A 446 32.00 -4.31 2.75
C MET A 446 32.41 -3.20 1.78
N SER A 447 33.36 -3.53 0.91
CA SER A 447 33.69 -2.75 -0.28
C SER A 447 32.53 -2.77 -1.27
N ALA A 448 32.54 -1.81 -2.21
CA ALA A 448 31.53 -1.80 -3.27
C ALA A 448 31.55 -3.10 -4.09
N ALA A 449 32.72 -3.67 -4.33
CA ALA A 449 32.87 -4.92 -5.08
C ALA A 449 32.25 -6.12 -4.35
N GLU A 450 32.45 -6.23 -3.04
CA GLU A 450 31.81 -7.28 -2.22
C GLU A 450 30.29 -7.12 -2.21
N LEU A 451 29.78 -5.88 -2.12
CA LEU A 451 28.35 -5.61 -2.17
C LEU A 451 27.70 -6.01 -3.51
N VAL A 452 28.42 -5.95 -4.64
CA VAL A 452 27.90 -6.45 -5.92
C VAL A 452 27.55 -7.94 -5.83
N SER A 453 28.35 -8.75 -5.12
CA SER A 453 28.04 -10.17 -4.92
C SER A 453 26.79 -10.39 -4.07
N VAL A 454 26.52 -9.49 -3.11
CA VAL A 454 25.35 -9.56 -2.22
C VAL A 454 24.03 -9.27 -2.97
N LEU A 455 24.07 -8.57 -4.11
CA LEU A 455 22.89 -8.38 -4.97
C LEU A 455 22.30 -9.73 -5.48
N SER A 456 23.09 -10.81 -5.45
CA SER A 456 22.65 -12.17 -5.80
C SER A 456 22.12 -12.99 -4.62
N HIS A 457 22.03 -12.41 -3.43
CA HIS A 457 21.55 -13.12 -2.24
C HIS A 457 20.05 -13.51 -2.38
N PRO A 458 19.62 -14.70 -1.93
CA PRO A 458 18.22 -15.15 -2.07
C PRO A 458 17.21 -14.32 -1.26
N GLY A 459 17.61 -13.78 -0.12
CA GLY A 459 16.77 -12.93 0.74
C GLY A 459 16.72 -11.47 0.26
N GLN A 460 15.52 -10.91 0.14
CA GLN A 460 15.25 -9.56 -0.35
C GLN A 460 15.92 -8.48 0.51
N TRP A 461 15.93 -8.65 1.84
CA TRP A 461 16.61 -7.71 2.76
C TRP A 461 18.06 -7.48 2.35
N TRP A 462 18.81 -8.55 2.10
CA TRP A 462 20.23 -8.47 1.72
C TRP A 462 20.43 -7.74 0.40
N ARG A 463 19.60 -8.01 -0.62
CA ARG A 463 19.71 -7.33 -1.92
C ARG A 463 19.43 -5.84 -1.81
N LEU A 464 18.37 -5.46 -1.07
CA LEU A 464 18.02 -4.06 -0.85
C LEU A 464 19.09 -3.32 -0.04
N GLN A 465 19.63 -3.92 1.01
CA GLN A 465 20.72 -3.31 1.79
C GLN A 465 21.98 -3.15 0.95
N ALA A 466 22.36 -4.16 0.15
CA ALA A 466 23.52 -4.05 -0.73
C ALA A 466 23.35 -2.95 -1.78
N GLN A 467 22.18 -2.86 -2.42
CA GLN A 467 21.87 -1.78 -3.36
C GLN A 467 21.90 -0.40 -2.69
N ARG A 468 21.26 -0.24 -1.52
CA ARG A 468 21.29 1.01 -0.75
C ARG A 468 22.72 1.43 -0.43
N LEU A 469 23.55 0.52 0.08
CA LEU A 469 24.94 0.82 0.43
C LEU A 469 25.81 1.13 -0.80
N ILE A 470 25.59 0.48 -1.94
CA ILE A 470 26.23 0.87 -3.21
C ILE A 470 25.82 2.29 -3.61
N LEU A 471 24.52 2.61 -3.51
CA LEU A 471 23.98 3.94 -3.81
C LEU A 471 24.56 5.01 -2.86
N GLU A 472 24.79 4.68 -1.59
CA GLU A 472 25.43 5.59 -0.63
C GLU A 472 26.92 5.78 -0.92
N LYS A 473 27.63 4.74 -1.36
CA LYS A 473 29.08 4.77 -1.66
C LYS A 473 29.41 5.46 -2.98
N GLN A 474 28.53 5.38 -4.00
CA GLN A 474 28.73 5.97 -5.34
C GLN A 474 30.04 5.55 -6.04
N ASP A 475 30.60 4.40 -5.69
CA ASP A 475 31.82 3.89 -6.32
C ASP A 475 31.52 3.41 -7.74
N LYS A 476 32.10 4.09 -8.74
CA LYS A 476 31.89 3.77 -10.16
C LYS A 476 32.81 2.67 -10.68
N SER A 477 33.81 2.24 -9.92
CA SER A 477 34.74 1.18 -10.33
C SER A 477 34.03 -0.17 -10.56
N ILE A 478 32.89 -0.39 -9.90
CA ILE A 478 32.12 -1.63 -9.99
C ILE A 478 31.20 -1.72 -11.21
N ILE A 479 31.04 -0.65 -11.98
CA ILE A 479 30.11 -0.62 -13.14
C ILE A 479 30.31 -1.82 -14.09
N PRO A 480 31.54 -2.22 -14.47
CA PRO A 480 31.73 -3.41 -15.32
C PRO A 480 31.13 -4.69 -14.71
N ALA A 481 31.37 -4.93 -13.42
CA ALA A 481 30.84 -6.11 -12.72
C ALA A 481 29.31 -6.08 -12.65
N VAL A 482 28.71 -4.91 -12.41
CA VAL A 482 27.24 -4.76 -12.39
C VAL A 482 26.64 -4.95 -13.80
N LYS A 483 27.31 -4.48 -14.87
CA LYS A 483 26.87 -4.73 -16.25
C LYS A 483 26.91 -6.22 -16.60
N THR A 484 27.93 -6.94 -16.14
CA THR A 484 28.00 -8.40 -16.25
C THR A 484 26.84 -9.06 -15.51
N LEU A 485 26.58 -8.65 -14.27
CA LEU A 485 25.50 -9.20 -13.46
C LEU A 485 24.12 -9.00 -14.11
N PHE A 486 23.85 -7.81 -14.65
CA PHE A 486 22.63 -7.53 -15.41
C PHE A 486 22.50 -8.40 -16.68
N SER A 487 23.62 -8.68 -17.37
CA SER A 487 23.59 -9.40 -18.64
C SER A 487 23.54 -10.92 -18.49
N GLU A 488 24.13 -11.47 -17.42
CA GLU A 488 24.42 -12.91 -17.31
C GLU A 488 23.62 -13.63 -16.21
N SER A 489 23.08 -12.91 -15.21
CA SER A 489 22.34 -13.57 -14.12
C SER A 489 21.07 -14.26 -14.63
N THR A 490 20.84 -15.49 -14.19
CA THR A 490 19.60 -16.23 -14.46
C THR A 490 18.43 -15.75 -13.62
N ASP A 491 18.69 -15.15 -12.46
CA ASP A 491 17.67 -14.64 -11.54
C ASP A 491 17.23 -13.22 -11.96
N PRO A 492 15.94 -13.03 -12.33
CA PRO A 492 15.42 -11.72 -12.75
C PRO A 492 15.49 -10.66 -11.65
N ARG A 493 15.39 -11.05 -10.37
CA ARG A 493 15.49 -10.12 -9.24
C ARG A 493 16.87 -9.49 -9.21
N VAL A 494 17.89 -10.31 -9.41
CA VAL A 494 19.30 -9.87 -9.46
C VAL A 494 19.54 -8.96 -10.66
N ARG A 495 19.00 -9.30 -11.84
CA ARG A 495 19.08 -8.42 -13.01
C ARG A 495 18.41 -7.07 -12.75
N LEU A 496 17.26 -7.05 -12.08
CA LEU A 496 16.58 -5.80 -11.73
C LEU A 496 17.39 -4.94 -10.75
N HIS A 497 17.93 -5.53 -9.68
CA HIS A 497 18.83 -4.83 -8.76
C HIS A 497 20.07 -4.28 -9.49
N ALA A 498 20.70 -5.06 -10.38
CA ALA A 498 21.82 -4.60 -11.18
C ALA A 498 21.43 -3.43 -12.11
N PHE A 499 20.26 -3.49 -12.75
CA PHE A 499 19.72 -2.41 -13.58
C PHE A 499 19.56 -1.11 -12.78
N PHE A 500 19.02 -1.18 -11.56
CA PHE A 500 18.84 -0.01 -10.71
C PHE A 500 20.11 0.47 -10.00
N VAL A 501 21.10 -0.40 -9.77
CA VAL A 501 22.44 0.04 -9.39
C VAL A 501 23.09 0.84 -10.53
N LEU A 502 22.98 0.38 -11.77
CA LEU A 502 23.46 1.14 -12.94
C LEU A 502 22.71 2.47 -13.07
N GLU A 503 21.41 2.51 -12.78
CA GLU A 503 20.62 3.74 -12.73
C GLU A 503 21.16 4.71 -11.67
N GLY A 504 21.36 4.22 -10.45
CA GLY A 504 21.85 5.00 -9.30
C GLY A 504 23.24 5.57 -9.54
N LEU A 505 24.12 4.83 -10.21
CA LEU A 505 25.48 5.25 -10.58
C LEU A 505 25.54 6.11 -11.86
N SER A 506 24.38 6.44 -12.45
CA SER A 506 24.26 7.17 -13.72
C SER A 506 24.99 6.49 -14.89
N ALA A 507 24.89 5.16 -14.96
CA ALA A 507 25.59 4.29 -15.92
C ALA A 507 24.64 3.57 -16.90
N LEU A 508 23.32 3.79 -16.82
CA LEU A 508 22.37 3.32 -17.83
C LEU A 508 22.53 4.09 -19.14
N ASP A 509 22.55 3.36 -20.24
CA ASP A 509 22.52 3.87 -21.61
C ASP A 509 21.36 3.25 -22.40
N ALA A 510 21.11 3.74 -23.62
CA ALA A 510 20.03 3.24 -24.47
C ALA A 510 20.15 1.73 -24.78
N GLY A 511 21.38 1.19 -24.84
CA GLY A 511 21.61 -0.22 -25.13
C GLY A 511 21.24 -1.12 -23.95
N LEU A 512 21.61 -0.72 -22.74
CA LEU A 512 21.19 -1.41 -21.50
C LEU A 512 19.68 -1.34 -21.31
N VAL A 513 19.06 -0.20 -21.61
CA VAL A 513 17.60 -0.04 -21.52
C VAL A 513 16.88 -0.89 -22.57
N ALA A 514 17.38 -0.95 -23.81
CA ALA A 514 16.85 -1.85 -24.83
C ALA A 514 16.92 -3.32 -24.39
N LYS A 515 18.03 -3.76 -23.78
CA LYS A 515 18.15 -5.10 -23.20
C LYS A 515 17.11 -5.37 -22.11
N ALA A 516 16.80 -4.39 -21.26
CA ALA A 516 15.76 -4.53 -20.25
C ALA A 516 14.36 -4.65 -20.86
N VAL A 517 14.05 -3.88 -21.92
CA VAL A 517 12.78 -3.99 -22.67
C VAL A 517 12.59 -5.39 -23.28
N ASP A 518 13.69 -6.03 -23.70
CA ASP A 518 13.70 -7.37 -24.28
C ASP A 518 14.01 -8.49 -23.27
N ASP A 519 14.02 -8.20 -21.97
CA ASP A 519 14.34 -9.20 -20.94
C ASP A 519 13.31 -10.36 -20.95
N LYS A 520 13.75 -11.55 -20.55
CA LYS A 520 12.89 -12.74 -20.48
C LYS A 520 11.81 -12.62 -19.42
N ASP A 521 12.08 -11.89 -18.34
CA ASP A 521 11.17 -11.71 -17.22
C ASP A 521 10.33 -10.45 -17.35
N ALA A 522 9.03 -10.57 -17.06
CA ALA A 522 8.09 -9.47 -17.18
C ALA A 522 8.44 -8.28 -16.28
N GLY A 523 8.86 -8.52 -15.03
CA GLY A 523 9.14 -7.44 -14.09
C GLY A 523 10.35 -6.60 -14.50
N VAL A 524 11.33 -7.19 -15.18
CA VAL A 524 12.45 -6.43 -15.77
C VAL A 524 12.00 -5.61 -16.98
N ARG A 525 11.13 -6.18 -17.84
CA ARG A 525 10.58 -5.48 -19.01
C ARG A 525 9.77 -4.25 -18.62
N GLU A 526 9.00 -4.31 -17.53
CA GLU A 526 8.21 -3.17 -17.03
C GLU A 526 9.07 -1.93 -16.79
N TYR A 527 10.20 -2.08 -16.06
CA TYR A 527 11.12 -0.96 -15.86
C TYR A 527 11.93 -0.62 -17.12
N GLY A 528 12.30 -1.61 -17.94
CA GLY A 528 12.90 -1.36 -19.25
C GLY A 528 12.06 -0.37 -20.06
N LEU A 529 10.74 -0.57 -20.10
CA LEU A 529 9.79 0.31 -20.77
C LEU A 529 9.73 1.71 -20.13
N MET A 530 9.66 1.80 -18.80
CA MET A 530 9.67 3.09 -18.09
C MET A 530 10.92 3.93 -18.42
N PHE A 531 12.09 3.30 -18.53
CA PHE A 531 13.33 4.01 -18.87
C PHE A 531 13.48 4.25 -20.38
N ALA A 532 12.88 3.41 -21.22
CA ALA A 532 12.88 3.57 -22.68
C ALA A 532 12.18 4.86 -23.13
N GLU A 533 11.28 5.41 -22.31
CA GLU A 533 10.62 6.71 -22.51
C GLU A 533 11.62 7.86 -22.77
N LYS A 534 12.84 7.77 -22.22
CA LYS A 534 13.89 8.78 -22.38
C LYS A 534 14.60 8.70 -23.75
N TYR A 535 14.36 7.65 -24.53
CA TYR A 535 15.09 7.33 -25.75
C TYR A 535 14.13 7.23 -26.95
N PRO A 536 13.97 8.31 -27.74
CA PRO A 536 13.06 8.32 -28.88
C PRO A 536 13.25 7.16 -29.87
N GLN A 537 14.49 6.71 -30.04
CA GLN A 537 14.84 5.57 -30.90
C GLN A 537 14.28 4.22 -30.41
N LEU A 538 13.89 4.10 -29.14
CA LEU A 538 13.31 2.88 -28.57
C LEU A 538 11.78 2.83 -28.69
N LEU A 539 11.13 3.86 -29.22
CA LEU A 539 9.68 3.84 -29.45
C LEU A 539 9.20 2.57 -30.18
N PRO A 540 9.86 2.06 -31.25
CA PRO A 540 9.43 0.82 -31.90
C PRO A 540 9.44 -0.39 -30.96
N ALA A 541 10.42 -0.47 -30.05
CA ALA A 541 10.50 -1.54 -29.05
C ALA A 541 9.38 -1.41 -28.01
N ILE A 542 9.08 -0.19 -27.55
CA ILE A 542 7.96 0.09 -26.65
C ILE A 542 6.63 -0.31 -27.31
N VAL A 543 6.41 0.10 -28.57
CA VAL A 543 5.18 -0.23 -29.32
C VAL A 543 5.03 -1.74 -29.50
N ALA A 544 6.11 -2.48 -29.76
CA ALA A 544 6.05 -3.93 -29.86
C ALA A 544 5.56 -4.60 -28.55
N ARG A 545 5.91 -4.02 -27.39
CA ARG A 545 5.50 -4.53 -26.08
C ARG A 545 4.05 -4.26 -25.71
N THR A 546 3.30 -3.43 -26.45
CA THR A 546 1.85 -3.30 -26.18
C THR A 546 1.07 -4.58 -26.49
N ALA A 547 1.69 -5.54 -27.18
CA ALA A 547 1.17 -6.88 -27.44
C ALA A 547 1.93 -7.98 -26.66
N ASP A 548 2.64 -7.62 -25.58
CA ASP A 548 3.33 -8.59 -24.73
C ASP A 548 2.33 -9.57 -24.09
N SER A 549 2.76 -10.83 -23.89
CA SER A 549 1.92 -11.85 -23.26
C SER A 549 1.63 -11.56 -21.79
N SER A 550 2.47 -10.76 -21.13
CA SER A 550 2.19 -10.24 -19.79
C SER A 550 1.31 -9.00 -19.89
N ALA A 551 0.10 -9.06 -19.33
CA ALA A 551 -0.80 -7.90 -19.27
C ALA A 551 -0.17 -6.69 -18.57
N ARG A 552 0.69 -6.90 -17.57
CA ARG A 552 1.43 -5.82 -16.91
C ARG A 552 2.44 -5.13 -17.83
N VAL A 553 3.17 -5.90 -18.65
CA VAL A 553 4.13 -5.36 -19.62
C VAL A 553 3.38 -4.60 -20.72
N ALA A 554 2.28 -5.16 -21.23
CA ALA A 554 1.44 -4.49 -22.22
C ALA A 554 0.83 -3.19 -21.69
N PHE A 555 0.38 -3.20 -20.44
CA PHE A 555 -0.12 -2.03 -19.73
C PHE A 555 0.96 -0.95 -19.55
N GLN A 556 2.14 -1.32 -19.05
CA GLN A 556 3.27 -0.41 -18.89
C GLN A 556 3.74 0.14 -20.24
N ALA A 557 3.71 -0.66 -21.31
CA ALA A 557 3.98 -0.20 -22.67
C ALA A 557 2.94 0.83 -23.13
N ALA A 558 1.65 0.61 -22.87
CA ALA A 558 0.60 1.57 -23.19
C ALA A 558 0.79 2.91 -22.46
N LEU A 559 1.14 2.86 -21.16
CA LEU A 559 1.52 4.06 -20.40
C LEU A 559 2.71 4.79 -21.04
N SER A 560 3.74 4.04 -21.42
CA SER A 560 5.00 4.56 -21.99
C SER A 560 4.79 5.19 -23.38
N VAL A 561 4.02 4.53 -24.26
CA VAL A 561 3.63 5.07 -25.58
C VAL A 561 2.91 6.41 -25.44
N GLY A 562 2.12 6.60 -24.39
CA GLY A 562 1.42 7.85 -24.09
C GLY A 562 2.34 9.07 -23.88
N ASN A 563 3.65 8.88 -23.67
CA ASN A 563 4.62 9.97 -23.54
C ASN A 563 5.13 10.50 -24.91
N PHE A 564 4.76 9.87 -26.02
CA PHE A 564 5.21 10.23 -27.36
C PHE A 564 4.14 11.06 -28.12
N PRO A 565 4.54 11.84 -29.16
CA PRO A 565 3.61 12.69 -29.92
C PRO A 565 2.41 11.91 -30.49
N ALA A 566 1.22 12.50 -30.39
CA ALA A 566 -0.06 11.86 -30.76
C ALA A 566 -0.07 11.24 -32.16
N LYS A 567 0.59 11.86 -33.14
CA LYS A 567 0.70 11.32 -34.51
C LYS A 567 1.33 9.92 -34.58
N GLN A 568 2.21 9.59 -33.62
CA GLN A 568 2.86 8.28 -33.53
C GLN A 568 2.16 7.37 -32.53
N SER A 569 1.71 7.91 -31.39
CA SER A 569 1.16 7.13 -30.27
C SER A 569 -0.34 6.82 -30.41
N ALA A 570 -1.15 7.73 -30.95
CA ALA A 570 -2.60 7.55 -31.01
C ALA A 570 -3.05 6.32 -31.81
N PRO A 571 -2.48 5.98 -32.98
CA PRO A 571 -2.84 4.75 -33.69
C PRO A 571 -2.50 3.47 -32.90
N VAL A 572 -1.45 3.50 -32.07
CA VAL A 572 -1.06 2.38 -31.22
C VAL A 572 -2.01 2.27 -30.04
N LEU A 573 -2.30 3.39 -29.36
CA LEU A 573 -3.23 3.43 -28.24
C LEU A 573 -4.66 3.05 -28.65
N ALA A 574 -5.09 3.36 -29.88
CA ALA A 574 -6.36 2.90 -30.42
C ALA A 574 -6.44 1.36 -30.46
N LYS A 575 -5.37 0.70 -30.94
CA LYS A 575 -5.28 -0.77 -30.94
C LYS A 575 -5.28 -1.35 -29.53
N VAL A 576 -4.58 -0.70 -28.59
CA VAL A 576 -4.58 -1.11 -27.17
C VAL A 576 -6.00 -1.09 -26.61
N VAL A 577 -6.76 -0.02 -26.82
CA VAL A 577 -8.15 0.05 -26.38
C VAL A 577 -9.00 -1.00 -27.09
N GLU A 578 -8.90 -1.16 -28.42
CA GLU A 578 -9.65 -2.19 -29.15
C GLU A 578 -9.41 -3.61 -28.60
N GLN A 579 -8.17 -3.90 -28.17
CA GLN A 579 -7.79 -5.19 -27.62
C GLN A 579 -8.18 -5.36 -26.15
N HIS A 580 -8.08 -4.31 -25.34
CA HIS A 580 -8.15 -4.38 -23.88
C HIS A 580 -9.28 -3.54 -23.26
N TYR A 581 -10.24 -3.03 -24.04
CA TYR A 581 -11.28 -2.13 -23.54
C TYR A 581 -12.08 -2.68 -22.37
N LYS A 582 -12.15 -4.00 -22.17
CA LYS A 582 -12.83 -4.62 -21.03
C LYS A 582 -12.14 -4.34 -19.69
N ASP A 583 -10.82 -4.22 -19.69
CA ASP A 583 -10.05 -3.92 -18.49
C ASP A 583 -9.99 -2.40 -18.27
N HIS A 584 -10.49 -1.96 -17.11
CA HIS A 584 -10.55 -0.55 -16.73
C HIS A 584 -9.16 0.12 -16.72
N TRP A 585 -8.11 -0.59 -16.33
CA TRP A 585 -6.77 -0.02 -16.23
C TRP A 585 -6.19 0.27 -17.60
N PHE A 586 -6.42 -0.60 -18.60
CA PHE A 586 -6.02 -0.28 -19.98
C PHE A 586 -6.74 0.94 -20.54
N ARG A 587 -8.04 1.10 -20.25
CA ARG A 587 -8.79 2.32 -20.58
C ARG A 587 -8.15 3.55 -19.95
N MET A 588 -7.87 3.49 -18.64
CA MET A 588 -7.22 4.57 -17.89
C MET A 588 -5.80 4.87 -18.39
N ALA A 589 -5.00 3.84 -18.73
CA ALA A 589 -3.65 4.02 -19.26
C ALA A 589 -3.65 4.85 -20.55
N VAL A 590 -4.62 4.59 -21.45
CA VAL A 590 -4.79 5.37 -22.68
C VAL A 590 -5.24 6.80 -22.35
N LEU A 591 -6.33 6.95 -21.58
CA LEU A 591 -6.90 8.25 -21.23
C LEU A 591 -5.93 9.15 -20.45
N SER A 592 -4.99 8.56 -19.71
CA SER A 592 -3.98 9.27 -18.94
C SER A 592 -2.96 10.06 -19.77
N SER A 593 -3.05 10.02 -21.11
CA SER A 593 -2.15 10.74 -22.01
C SER A 593 -2.90 11.72 -22.91
N ASN A 594 -2.22 12.80 -23.31
CA ASN A 594 -2.76 13.73 -24.32
C ASN A 594 -3.02 13.02 -25.66
N ALA A 595 -2.21 12.03 -26.02
CA ALA A 595 -2.40 11.23 -27.23
C ALA A 595 -3.66 10.36 -27.17
N GLY A 596 -3.91 9.70 -26.04
CA GLY A 596 -5.09 8.87 -25.81
C GLY A 596 -6.37 9.64 -25.49
N THR A 597 -6.33 10.97 -25.60
CA THR A 597 -7.50 11.86 -25.54
C THR A 597 -7.49 12.86 -26.71
N SER A 598 -6.82 12.49 -27.81
CA SER A 598 -6.65 13.35 -28.98
C SER A 598 -7.69 13.05 -30.07
N PRO A 599 -8.00 14.00 -30.96
CA PRO A 599 -8.77 13.73 -32.17
C PRO A 599 -8.16 12.65 -33.06
N ASP A 600 -6.83 12.45 -33.03
CA ASP A 600 -6.16 11.42 -33.83
C ASP A 600 -6.42 10.00 -33.31
N LEU A 601 -6.67 9.84 -32.00
CA LEU A 601 -7.14 8.57 -31.44
C LEU A 601 -8.54 8.24 -31.98
N LEU A 602 -9.47 9.21 -31.93
CA LEU A 602 -10.83 9.02 -32.44
C LEU A 602 -10.84 8.67 -33.92
N LYS A 603 -10.02 9.35 -34.74
CA LYS A 603 -9.86 9.03 -36.15
C LYS A 603 -9.37 7.60 -36.34
N SER A 604 -8.42 7.16 -35.52
CA SER A 604 -7.86 5.80 -35.58
C SER A 604 -8.92 4.74 -35.22
N LEU A 605 -9.68 4.94 -34.15
CA LEU A 605 -10.79 4.05 -33.76
C LEU A 605 -11.91 4.02 -34.81
N ALA A 606 -12.23 5.17 -35.41
CA ALA A 606 -13.24 5.27 -36.46
C ALA A 606 -12.79 4.62 -37.77
N ALA A 607 -11.49 4.67 -38.11
CA ALA A 607 -10.95 4.06 -39.33
C ALA A 607 -10.89 2.53 -39.25
N GLY A 608 -10.75 1.96 -38.04
CA GLY A 608 -10.76 0.51 -37.82
C GLY A 608 -12.13 -0.16 -38.06
N ASN A 609 -13.22 0.62 -38.16
CA ASN A 609 -14.61 0.19 -38.38
C ASN A 609 -15.18 -0.86 -37.41
N SER A 610 -14.44 -1.32 -36.39
CA SER A 610 -14.88 -2.35 -35.43
C SER A 610 -15.23 -1.80 -34.04
N PHE A 611 -14.61 -0.70 -33.60
CA PHE A 611 -14.83 -0.18 -32.25
C PHE A 611 -16.28 0.31 -32.07
N PHE A 612 -16.74 1.17 -32.98
CA PHE A 612 -18.07 1.77 -32.97
C PHE A 612 -19.17 0.94 -33.66
N SER A 613 -18.85 -0.24 -34.23
CA SER A 613 -19.85 -1.07 -34.93
C SER A 613 -20.88 -1.69 -33.99
N LYS A 614 -20.51 -1.86 -32.71
CA LYS A 614 -21.37 -2.37 -31.64
C LYS A 614 -20.92 -1.79 -30.31
N SER A 615 -21.87 -1.24 -29.56
CA SER A 615 -21.74 -0.77 -28.20
C SER A 615 -21.82 -1.91 -27.19
N ASP A 616 -21.13 -1.71 -26.08
CA ASP A 616 -21.24 -2.45 -24.82
C ASP A 616 -20.93 -1.47 -23.67
N ALA A 617 -21.08 -1.92 -22.44
CA ALA A 617 -20.90 -1.05 -21.27
C ALA A 617 -19.48 -0.46 -21.24
N GLU A 618 -18.44 -1.28 -21.37
CA GLU A 618 -17.05 -0.87 -21.18
C GLU A 618 -16.53 0.06 -22.28
N LYS A 619 -16.97 -0.11 -23.54
CA LYS A 619 -16.66 0.86 -24.59
C LYS A 619 -17.44 2.16 -24.40
N THR A 620 -18.68 2.08 -23.92
CA THR A 620 -19.50 3.26 -23.64
C THR A 620 -18.86 4.08 -22.51
N ASP A 621 -18.40 3.42 -21.44
CA ASP A 621 -17.62 4.04 -20.37
C ASP A 621 -16.37 4.75 -20.92
N PHE A 622 -15.60 4.07 -21.78
CA PHE A 622 -14.41 4.68 -22.40
C PHE A 622 -14.75 5.96 -23.16
N ILE A 623 -15.81 5.94 -23.97
CA ILE A 623 -16.22 7.08 -24.78
C ILE A 623 -16.80 8.20 -23.92
N GLN A 624 -17.53 7.87 -22.85
CA GLN A 624 -18.00 8.85 -21.89
C GLN A 624 -16.83 9.54 -21.17
N ASP A 625 -15.81 8.79 -20.71
CA ASP A 625 -14.61 9.37 -20.09
C ASP A 625 -13.77 10.19 -21.08
N PHE A 626 -13.67 9.74 -22.33
CA PHE A 626 -13.05 10.52 -23.40
C PHE A 626 -13.82 11.84 -23.64
N ALA A 627 -15.15 11.78 -23.66
CA ALA A 627 -16.03 12.93 -23.82
C ALA A 627 -15.96 13.88 -22.62
N TYR A 628 -15.78 13.35 -21.40
CA TYR A 628 -15.48 14.11 -20.19
C TYR A 628 -14.22 14.96 -20.37
N VAL A 629 -13.11 14.33 -20.79
CA VAL A 629 -11.85 15.05 -21.04
C VAL A 629 -12.07 16.15 -22.10
N THR A 630 -12.79 15.82 -23.18
CA THR A 630 -13.06 16.74 -24.29
C THR A 630 -13.92 17.94 -23.84
N GLY A 631 -14.97 17.68 -23.04
CA GLY A 631 -15.84 18.70 -22.47
C GLY A 631 -15.10 19.59 -21.47
N ALA A 632 -14.24 19.01 -20.63
CA ALA A 632 -13.44 19.73 -19.65
C ALA A 632 -12.41 20.67 -20.31
N ARG A 633 -11.82 20.27 -21.44
CA ARG A 633 -10.96 21.14 -22.28
C ARG A 633 -11.75 22.21 -23.02
N ASN A 634 -13.00 21.94 -23.35
CA ASN A 634 -13.93 22.82 -24.05
C ASN A 634 -13.38 23.45 -25.35
N LYS A 635 -12.64 22.68 -26.15
CA LYS A 635 -12.13 23.16 -27.45
C LYS A 635 -13.08 22.83 -28.58
N ASP A 636 -13.44 23.85 -29.36
CA ASP A 636 -14.43 23.73 -30.44
C ASP A 636 -14.08 22.61 -31.44
N THR A 637 -12.81 22.51 -31.81
CA THR A 637 -12.33 21.49 -32.75
C THR A 637 -12.34 20.06 -32.19
N GLU A 638 -12.17 19.89 -30.88
CA GLU A 638 -12.17 18.56 -30.25
C GLU A 638 -13.61 18.05 -30.07
N ILE A 639 -14.52 18.91 -29.60
CA ILE A 639 -15.95 18.58 -29.45
C ILE A 639 -16.58 18.27 -30.82
N THR A 640 -16.36 19.11 -31.84
CA THR A 640 -16.90 18.86 -33.19
C THR A 640 -16.36 17.56 -33.81
N ALA A 641 -15.08 17.24 -33.60
CA ALA A 641 -14.49 15.99 -34.06
C ALA A 641 -15.14 14.77 -33.38
N LEU A 642 -15.34 14.84 -32.06
CA LEU A 642 -16.00 13.78 -31.29
C LEU A 642 -17.44 13.56 -31.76
N LEU A 643 -18.24 14.63 -31.86
CA LEU A 643 -19.62 14.57 -32.35
C LEU A 643 -19.68 13.97 -33.75
N SER A 644 -18.79 14.38 -34.66
CA SER A 644 -18.76 13.89 -36.04
C SER A 644 -18.49 12.38 -36.16
N VAL A 645 -17.81 11.78 -35.18
CA VAL A 645 -17.57 10.33 -35.16
C VAL A 645 -18.81 9.57 -34.70
N VAL A 646 -19.48 10.04 -33.65
CA VAL A 646 -20.60 9.31 -33.03
C VAL A 646 -21.97 9.59 -33.67
N THR A 647 -22.13 10.72 -34.38
CA THR A 647 -23.41 11.09 -35.03
C THR A 647 -23.51 10.59 -36.48
N LYS A 648 -22.70 9.62 -36.91
CA LYS A 648 -22.82 9.06 -38.27
C LYS A 648 -24.14 8.26 -38.40
N PRO A 649 -25.04 8.61 -39.34
CA PRO A 649 -26.33 7.94 -39.47
C PRO A 649 -26.20 6.45 -39.86
N GLY A 650 -27.05 5.59 -39.26
CA GLY A 650 -27.31 4.23 -39.77
C GLY A 650 -26.77 3.05 -38.94
N GLY A 651 -26.12 3.28 -37.80
CA GLY A 651 -25.70 2.22 -36.87
C GLY A 651 -26.79 1.89 -35.83
N SER A 652 -26.96 0.62 -35.47
CA SER A 652 -27.97 0.16 -34.50
C SER A 652 -27.86 0.79 -33.11
N ASP A 653 -26.70 1.38 -32.78
CA ASP A 653 -26.35 1.83 -31.42
C ASP A 653 -26.07 3.34 -31.35
N THR A 654 -26.50 4.10 -32.37
CA THR A 654 -26.20 5.53 -32.51
C THR A 654 -26.67 6.35 -31.28
N GLU A 655 -27.83 6.03 -30.70
CA GLU A 655 -28.34 6.74 -29.52
C GLU A 655 -27.50 6.45 -28.26
N THR A 656 -27.05 5.21 -28.06
CA THR A 656 -26.20 4.83 -26.92
C THR A 656 -24.90 5.63 -26.92
N TRP A 657 -24.22 5.70 -28.07
CA TRP A 657 -23.01 6.50 -28.23
C TRP A 657 -23.27 7.99 -28.04
N THR A 658 -24.39 8.48 -28.59
CA THR A 658 -24.78 9.90 -28.47
C THR A 658 -25.00 10.27 -27.01
N SER A 659 -25.76 9.46 -26.26
CA SER A 659 -26.03 9.69 -24.84
C SER A 659 -24.76 9.71 -24.00
N ALA A 660 -23.84 8.76 -24.23
CA ALA A 660 -22.55 8.69 -23.53
C ALA A 660 -21.67 9.93 -23.81
N VAL A 661 -21.59 10.36 -25.07
CA VAL A 661 -20.83 11.55 -25.44
C VAL A 661 -21.43 12.82 -24.85
N LEU A 662 -22.75 12.98 -24.89
CA LEU A 662 -23.41 14.16 -24.32
C LEU A 662 -23.21 14.20 -22.80
N SER A 663 -23.41 13.08 -22.11
CA SER A 663 -23.22 12.99 -20.66
C SER A 663 -21.78 13.32 -20.27
N GLY A 664 -20.79 12.72 -20.95
CA GLY A 664 -19.39 13.05 -20.73
C GLY A 664 -19.05 14.52 -20.97
N ILE A 665 -19.48 15.11 -22.10
CA ILE A 665 -19.25 16.54 -22.36
C ILE A 665 -19.86 17.42 -21.25
N ALA A 666 -21.07 17.11 -20.80
CA ALA A 666 -21.74 17.85 -19.73
C ALA A 666 -20.96 17.75 -18.41
N ASP A 667 -20.62 16.54 -17.97
CA ASP A 667 -19.89 16.29 -16.74
C ASP A 667 -18.50 16.95 -16.76
N GLY A 668 -17.80 16.84 -17.89
CA GLY A 668 -16.49 17.48 -18.09
C GLY A 668 -16.56 19.01 -18.03
N ARG A 669 -17.56 19.63 -18.67
CA ARG A 669 -17.78 21.08 -18.57
C ARG A 669 -18.12 21.50 -17.14
N ASN A 670 -18.94 20.71 -16.44
CA ASN A 670 -19.39 21.01 -15.09
C ASN A 670 -18.31 20.79 -14.01
N SER A 671 -17.28 19.99 -14.29
CA SER A 671 -16.15 19.81 -13.36
C SER A 671 -15.20 21.00 -13.29
N ARG A 672 -15.24 21.90 -14.28
CA ARG A 672 -14.38 23.09 -14.33
C ARG A 672 -14.97 24.21 -13.48
N LYS A 673 -14.13 24.80 -12.61
CA LYS A 673 -14.50 25.97 -11.81
C LYS A 673 -14.81 27.20 -12.67
N GLU A 674 -14.05 27.40 -13.74
CA GLU A 674 -14.26 28.47 -14.70
C GLU A 674 -15.02 27.93 -15.92
N LYS A 675 -16.28 28.33 -16.06
CA LYS A 675 -17.11 27.94 -17.20
C LYS A 675 -16.76 28.83 -18.39
N THR A 676 -16.42 28.20 -19.51
CA THR A 676 -16.20 28.88 -20.79
C THR A 676 -17.33 28.56 -21.76
N ALA A 677 -17.72 29.56 -22.55
CA ALA A 677 -18.74 29.39 -23.57
C ALA A 677 -18.30 28.33 -24.60
N LEU A 678 -19.26 27.58 -25.15
CA LEU A 678 -18.99 26.69 -26.27
C LEU A 678 -18.50 27.47 -27.49
N GLY A 679 -17.60 26.86 -28.25
CA GLY A 679 -17.26 27.35 -29.57
C GLY A 679 -18.46 27.32 -30.54
N ALA A 680 -18.37 28.12 -31.60
CA ALA A 680 -19.49 28.37 -32.49
C ALA A 680 -19.96 27.11 -33.22
N GLU A 681 -19.03 26.27 -33.69
CA GLU A 681 -19.38 25.06 -34.44
C GLU A 681 -19.93 23.95 -33.54
N SER A 682 -19.34 23.76 -32.35
CA SER A 682 -19.85 22.83 -31.35
C SER A 682 -21.27 23.18 -30.93
N LYS A 683 -21.52 24.47 -30.65
CA LYS A 683 -22.85 24.97 -30.28
C LYS A 683 -23.86 24.71 -31.40
N LYS A 684 -23.48 24.93 -32.66
CA LYS A 684 -24.32 24.67 -33.83
C LYS A 684 -24.65 23.18 -33.97
N MET A 685 -23.66 22.29 -33.87
CA MET A 685 -23.87 20.84 -33.95
C MET A 685 -24.79 20.33 -32.83
N LEU A 686 -24.50 20.71 -31.58
CA LEU A 686 -25.30 20.31 -30.41
C LEU A 686 -26.75 20.84 -30.51
N THR A 687 -26.94 22.07 -31.00
CA THR A 687 -28.28 22.62 -31.23
C THR A 687 -29.04 21.82 -32.28
N ALA A 688 -28.37 21.42 -33.37
CA ALA A 688 -29.00 20.62 -34.43
C ALA A 688 -29.45 19.24 -33.93
N MET A 689 -28.73 18.64 -32.98
CA MET A 689 -29.07 17.33 -32.40
C MET A 689 -30.37 17.34 -31.58
N LYS A 690 -30.85 18.50 -31.09
CA LYS A 690 -32.10 18.60 -30.31
C LYS A 690 -33.33 18.05 -31.05
N THR A 691 -33.34 18.14 -32.37
CA THR A 691 -34.50 17.72 -33.18
C THR A 691 -34.63 16.20 -33.25
N THR A 692 -33.52 15.47 -33.13
CA THR A 692 -33.45 14.01 -33.27
C THR A 692 -33.12 13.26 -31.98
N ALA A 693 -32.70 13.97 -30.92
CA ALA A 693 -32.33 13.37 -29.63
C ALA A 693 -33.53 12.81 -28.85
N SER A 694 -33.28 11.74 -28.08
CA SER A 694 -34.22 11.22 -27.07
C SER A 694 -34.56 12.27 -26.00
N ALA A 695 -35.59 12.00 -25.19
CA ALA A 695 -35.98 12.91 -24.11
C ALA A 695 -34.86 13.10 -23.06
N GLU A 696 -34.13 12.03 -22.74
CA GLU A 696 -33.00 12.05 -21.81
C GLU A 696 -31.84 12.88 -22.39
N SER A 697 -31.44 12.59 -23.63
CA SER A 697 -30.38 13.34 -24.35
C SER A 697 -30.73 14.82 -24.52
N LYS A 698 -32.01 15.19 -24.66
CA LYS A 698 -32.47 16.60 -24.73
C LYS A 698 -32.18 17.38 -23.45
N ALA A 699 -32.43 16.78 -22.28
CA ALA A 699 -32.17 17.44 -21.00
C ALA A 699 -30.68 17.73 -20.81
N VAL A 700 -29.82 16.76 -21.17
CA VAL A 700 -28.36 16.92 -21.13
C VAL A 700 -27.88 17.98 -22.13
N LEU A 701 -28.42 17.98 -23.36
CA LEU A 701 -28.13 19.01 -24.37
C LEU A 701 -28.47 20.42 -23.89
N GLU A 702 -29.60 20.58 -23.19
CA GLU A 702 -29.97 21.86 -22.60
C GLU A 702 -28.99 22.31 -21.53
N ASP A 703 -28.44 21.39 -20.74
CA ASP A 703 -27.40 21.72 -19.78
C ASP A 703 -26.09 22.15 -20.44
N ILE A 704 -25.63 21.40 -21.45
CA ILE A 704 -24.40 21.69 -22.19
C ILE A 704 -24.45 23.07 -22.86
N LEU A 705 -25.61 23.44 -23.43
CA LEU A 705 -25.80 24.68 -24.19
C LEU A 705 -25.95 25.93 -23.32
N LYS A 706 -26.05 25.77 -21.99
CA LYS A 706 -25.99 26.91 -21.07
C LYS A 706 -24.62 27.60 -21.17
N PRO A 707 -24.58 28.94 -21.03
CA PRO A 707 -23.34 29.71 -21.09
C PRO A 707 -22.26 29.20 -20.13
#